data_AF-A0A523CZQ7-F1
#
_entry.id   AF-A0A523CZQ7-F1
#
_cell.length_a   1.000
_cell.length_b   1.000
_cell.length_c   1.000
_cell.angle_alpha   90.00
_cell.angle_beta   90.00
_cell.angle_gamma   90.00
#
_symmetry.space_group_name_H-M   'P 1'
#
loop_
_entity.id
_entity.type
_entity.pdbx_description
1 polymer ?
#
loop_
_entity_poly.entity_id
_entity_poly.type
_entity_poly.pdbx_seq_one_letter_code
_entity_poly.pdbx_strand_id
1 'polypeptide(L)'
;MENECCSPASVRSASLTARLEVSMSRHGLNRLPPLTLTFLLLNLVFLPEVHARRPSERESLLPREQIAVWISPPVDVARLLAEDEANRGRNDIPYRIGLPMETDFSTGNSGTWEDLGDGSRVWRLEVRSSGALWTVLGFDVFRPAPGGELWVYDPEGENVHGPFGHADIRRHGELWFPPIAGDTLVVELHWPAELAGVEPDLHLGTVSHGYKPFGVIGRDLSGTEAVDDSGPCNIDLACPLGDAWQDQKRGAVILLSGGSGFCSGSLINTTADDCRTYLLTAAHCGAGASTTIGFNFEKPACGSGTPPSATNQTLSGATVLGSYTNSDFALLEMDNAPPEDYGAYFNGWSRETVAATESFGIHHPSGDVKKISHNVDPLVNGSNWGPNHWRVTEWEEGTTEGGSSGSPMFDQNQRIVGQLHGGTASCSSITWDEYGKIDASWTGGGTPSSRLQDWLDPEGTGATTMDGVDHSTCIFQPAGTVAFVESLYTCDDVVTLSLRDDSLQGSPSQDVTLYSDSETAPETVMLLPIEPGSGRFLGTFPLAEAPPVAADGRLSVAHGDTVTVEYVDADDGEGGTNLLRQDTRTVDCQPPAITNVASSDVTGFQATVTWDTDEPADSSVSYGLTPGSFTTAATAGLLTGHDLTLLGLQECSVYLYSVASTDQAGNSASDDNLGGYYTFETGKNTRPQIPSTDTPVAIPDNDPAGASSTISVPDDKVVEDVDVLLNITHTYLGDLGVSLITPTGDSILLSNRRGSSGNNFIDTIFDDEASTPVASGAAPFTGSYQPDEPLSDADGLSAMGDWRLEVVDQAGIDVGSIESWTLMLTFATQECGAHATFLSHGLEADACVTGGGDGNGLWEAGEQVAFRLTLENDGVDPLTGVTAQVTPLTAGVTMLDDRASVGSVGAGSSGSTLDPHLIAQLSDSLSCGEEILFDVSLDTNEGSWSGTFSQIVGQPLPSEGGAFSEDFEAGAIPAGWSVVDGSGDGETWFADGAGDPAGCGNDDPAPPMGGTWAAVDSDCAGNGTGLSEELISPALDLTAYSDVTLEFGHWFRRAQGHQTEVAQVDVRSSLTGGQWVNVALWSGASSKNSAHESIDVSAHAAGTTDFQVRWFYHNAKGEWYWFVDNVVISHSVPGGCDMAVCAPPAGGSPPPIPDGSGGGQ
;
A
#
# COMPACT_ATOMS: atom_id res chain seq x y z
N MET A 1 -64.01 -16.04 27.46
CA MET A 1 -63.95 -16.74 28.76
C MET A 1 -63.01 -17.91 28.56
N GLU A 2 -61.74 -17.87 28.97
CA GLU A 2 -60.95 -16.85 29.68
C GLU A 2 -59.54 -16.88 29.03
N ASN A 3 -59.00 -15.77 28.49
CA ASN A 3 -58.18 -14.72 29.14
C ASN A 3 -56.81 -15.25 29.63
N GLU A 4 -55.71 -14.90 28.93
CA GLU A 4 -54.67 -13.89 29.31
C GLU A 4 -53.54 -14.52 30.16
N CYS A 5 -52.23 -14.31 29.97
CA CYS A 5 -51.37 -13.63 28.98
C CYS A 5 -49.98 -14.38 28.97
N CYS A 6 -48.86 -14.04 28.32
CA CYS A 6 -48.22 -12.78 27.87
C CYS A 6 -47.42 -12.94 26.54
N SER A 7 -46.72 -11.86 26.18
CA SER A 7 -45.87 -11.54 25.00
C SER A 7 -44.45 -12.17 24.95
N PRO A 8 -43.66 -11.93 23.86
CA PRO A 8 -44.02 -11.60 22.47
C PRO A 8 -43.40 -12.57 21.44
N ALA A 9 -43.79 -12.44 20.16
CA ALA A 9 -43.35 -13.31 19.06
C ALA A 9 -42.71 -12.53 17.91
N SER A 10 -41.89 -13.20 17.11
CA SER A 10 -41.44 -12.74 15.79
C SER A 10 -42.59 -12.75 14.78
N VAL A 11 -42.52 -11.87 13.78
CA VAL A 11 -43.51 -11.77 12.70
C VAL A 11 -42.81 -11.91 11.36
N ARG A 12 -43.20 -12.93 10.59
CA ARG A 12 -42.79 -13.12 9.19
C ARG A 12 -43.58 -12.20 8.25
N SER A 13 -42.96 -11.95 7.09
CA SER A 13 -43.42 -11.10 6.00
C SER A 13 -44.85 -11.38 5.50
N ALA A 14 -45.51 -10.30 5.04
CA ALA A 14 -46.75 -10.35 4.28
C ALA A 14 -46.60 -9.52 3.00
N SER A 15 -46.86 -10.16 1.85
CA SER A 15 -46.83 -9.52 0.53
C SER A 15 -47.91 -8.45 0.37
N LEU A 16 -47.55 -7.30 -0.21
CA LEU A 16 -48.50 -6.29 -0.68
C LEU A 16 -48.56 -6.29 -2.21
N THR A 17 -49.76 -6.30 -2.78
CA THR A 17 -49.97 -6.34 -4.24
C THR A 17 -50.32 -4.95 -4.77
N ALA A 18 -49.46 -4.36 -5.60
CA ALA A 18 -49.77 -3.12 -6.33
C ALA A 18 -50.48 -3.41 -7.67
N ARG A 19 -51.45 -2.57 -8.05
CA ARG A 19 -52.14 -2.63 -9.35
C ARG A 19 -51.61 -1.54 -10.27
N LEU A 20 -51.18 -1.90 -11.49
CA LEU A 20 -51.07 -0.94 -12.59
C LEU A 20 -52.38 -0.92 -13.40
N GLU A 21 -52.99 0.26 -13.54
CA GLU A 21 -53.97 0.55 -14.60
C GLU A 21 -53.27 1.38 -15.69
N VAL A 22 -53.04 0.80 -16.87
CA VAL A 22 -52.50 1.54 -18.02
C VAL A 22 -53.62 1.86 -19.01
N SER A 23 -53.92 3.15 -19.16
CA SER A 23 -54.89 3.65 -20.14
C SER A 23 -54.25 3.84 -21.51
N MET A 24 -54.28 2.81 -22.37
CA MET A 24 -53.85 2.96 -23.77
C MET A 24 -54.94 3.58 -24.64
N SER A 25 -54.63 4.73 -25.23
CA SER A 25 -55.46 5.38 -26.25
C SER A 25 -55.47 4.58 -27.55
N ARG A 26 -56.63 4.49 -28.21
CA ARG A 26 -56.77 3.84 -29.52
C ARG A 26 -56.14 4.72 -30.61
N HIS A 27 -55.44 4.12 -31.57
CA HIS A 27 -55.86 4.14 -32.99
C HIS A 27 -55.03 3.19 -33.89
N GLY A 28 -55.65 2.07 -34.28
CA GLY A 28 -55.57 1.51 -35.63
C GLY A 28 -54.29 0.82 -36.11
N LEU A 29 -54.33 -0.51 -36.18
CA LEU A 29 -54.32 -1.23 -37.48
C LEU A 29 -54.81 -2.68 -37.33
N ASN A 30 -55.91 -3.00 -38.03
CA ASN A 30 -56.41 -4.37 -38.20
C ASN A 30 -55.82 -4.98 -39.47
N ARG A 31 -55.29 -6.23 -39.40
CA ARG A 31 -55.60 -7.39 -40.28
C ARG A 31 -54.51 -8.47 -40.24
N LEU A 32 -54.84 -9.65 -39.70
CA LEU A 32 -54.43 -10.99 -40.17
C LEU A 32 -55.41 -12.04 -39.55
N PRO A 33 -55.62 -13.24 -40.14
CA PRO A 33 -56.71 -14.15 -39.77
C PRO A 33 -56.35 -15.17 -38.65
N PRO A 34 -57.35 -15.77 -37.99
CA PRO A 34 -57.13 -16.58 -36.77
C PRO A 34 -56.81 -18.05 -37.08
N LEU A 35 -55.54 -18.47 -36.98
CA LEU A 35 -55.18 -19.90 -37.00
C LEU A 35 -53.85 -20.24 -36.30
N THR A 36 -53.52 -19.57 -35.20
CA THR A 36 -52.30 -19.82 -34.40
C THR A 36 -52.48 -19.64 -32.87
N LEU A 37 -53.71 -19.59 -32.36
CA LEU A 37 -53.97 -19.33 -30.92
C LEU A 37 -54.05 -20.59 -30.03
N THR A 38 -53.66 -21.77 -30.54
CA THR A 38 -53.74 -23.05 -29.78
C THR A 38 -52.38 -23.74 -29.57
N PHE A 39 -51.28 -23.11 -30.01
CA PHE A 39 -49.91 -23.59 -29.75
C PHE A 39 -49.11 -22.68 -28.79
N LEU A 40 -49.70 -21.57 -28.33
CA LEU A 40 -49.03 -20.55 -27.51
C LEU A 40 -49.37 -20.62 -26.00
N LEU A 41 -49.99 -21.70 -25.54
CA LEU A 41 -50.52 -21.85 -24.17
C LEU A 41 -49.97 -23.06 -23.41
N LEU A 42 -48.86 -23.66 -23.88
CA LEU A 42 -48.20 -24.78 -23.22
C LEU A 42 -46.67 -24.68 -23.15
N ASN A 43 -46.11 -23.47 -23.31
CA ASN A 43 -44.69 -23.14 -23.08
C ASN A 43 -44.51 -21.99 -22.07
N LEU A 44 -45.51 -21.76 -21.21
CA LEU A 44 -45.36 -20.95 -19.99
C LEU A 44 -44.92 -21.86 -18.83
N VAL A 45 -43.73 -22.45 -19.00
CA VAL A 45 -42.92 -22.97 -17.89
C VAL A 45 -41.83 -21.94 -17.68
N PHE A 46 -41.55 -21.61 -16.42
CA PHE A 46 -40.54 -20.65 -16.00
C PHE A 46 -39.22 -20.83 -16.77
N LEU A 47 -38.91 -19.87 -17.63
CA LEU A 47 -37.52 -19.42 -17.78
C LEU A 47 -37.32 -18.39 -16.65
N PRO A 48 -36.51 -18.67 -15.63
CA PRO A 48 -35.98 -17.59 -14.81
C PRO A 48 -35.09 -16.72 -15.70
N GLU A 49 -35.03 -15.42 -15.44
CA GLU A 49 -33.87 -14.62 -15.84
C GLU A 49 -32.66 -15.22 -15.12
N VAL A 50 -31.80 -15.90 -15.86
CA VAL A 50 -30.54 -16.44 -15.33
C VAL A 50 -29.56 -15.28 -15.24
N HIS A 51 -29.75 -14.46 -14.21
CA HIS A 51 -28.63 -13.71 -13.65
C HIS A 51 -27.61 -14.76 -13.19
N ALA A 52 -26.34 -14.59 -13.57
CA ALA A 52 -25.27 -15.39 -13.01
C ALA A 52 -25.30 -15.20 -11.48
N ARG A 53 -25.29 -16.30 -10.74
CA ARG A 53 -25.16 -16.27 -9.27
C ARG A 53 -23.69 -16.43 -8.91
N ARG A 54 -23.16 -15.68 -7.96
CA ARG A 54 -21.83 -15.94 -7.39
C ARG A 54 -21.71 -17.38 -6.82
N PRO A 55 -20.53 -18.00 -6.82
CA PRO A 55 -20.29 -19.33 -6.23
C PRO A 55 -20.90 -19.53 -4.83
N SER A 56 -20.76 -18.54 -3.93
CA SER A 56 -21.31 -18.59 -2.57
C SER A 56 -22.84 -18.71 -2.46
N GLU A 57 -23.58 -18.50 -3.56
CA GLU A 57 -25.03 -18.74 -3.65
C GLU A 57 -25.41 -20.09 -4.26
N ARG A 58 -24.43 -20.82 -4.81
CA ARG A 58 -24.61 -22.11 -5.47
C ARG A 58 -24.12 -23.25 -4.59
N GLU A 59 -22.97 -23.07 -3.94
CA GLU A 59 -22.24 -24.09 -3.19
C GLU A 59 -22.14 -23.80 -1.69
N SER A 60 -21.79 -24.83 -0.91
CA SER A 60 -21.66 -24.74 0.55
C SER A 60 -20.23 -24.39 0.97
N LEU A 61 -19.87 -23.12 0.87
CA LEU A 61 -18.55 -22.60 1.28
C LEU A 61 -18.40 -22.47 2.81
N LEU A 62 -17.19 -22.17 3.27
CA LEU A 62 -16.88 -21.78 4.64
C LEU A 62 -17.75 -20.60 5.10
N PRO A 63 -18.13 -20.53 6.39
CA PRO A 63 -18.69 -19.32 6.98
C PRO A 63 -17.76 -18.12 6.75
N ARG A 64 -18.33 -16.93 6.61
CA ARG A 64 -17.56 -15.67 6.43
C ARG A 64 -16.65 -15.40 7.62
N GLU A 65 -17.00 -15.89 8.81
CA GLU A 65 -16.18 -15.83 10.01
C GLU A 65 -14.94 -16.75 9.99
N GLN A 66 -14.70 -17.45 8.87
CA GLN A 66 -13.58 -18.38 8.65
C GLN A 66 -12.79 -18.09 7.36
N ILE A 67 -13.10 -17.01 6.63
CA ILE A 67 -12.23 -16.50 5.56
C ILE A 67 -11.30 -15.42 6.11
N ALA A 68 -10.16 -15.22 5.47
CA ALA A 68 -9.23 -14.15 5.81
C ALA A 68 -9.92 -12.78 5.70
N VAL A 69 -9.63 -11.93 6.68
CA VAL A 69 -10.12 -10.57 6.77
C VAL A 69 -8.94 -9.61 6.89
N TRP A 70 -8.90 -8.60 6.04
CA TRP A 70 -8.11 -7.42 6.27
C TRP A 70 -8.94 -6.38 7.01
N ILE A 71 -8.35 -5.78 8.04
CA ILE A 71 -8.94 -4.68 8.80
C ILE A 71 -8.07 -3.45 8.58
N SER A 72 -8.67 -2.33 8.17
CA SER A 72 -7.92 -1.10 7.94
C SER A 72 -7.29 -0.58 9.24
N PRO A 73 -6.17 0.17 9.14
CA PRO A 73 -5.76 1.05 10.22
C PRO A 73 -6.90 1.98 10.67
N PRO A 74 -6.96 2.38 11.95
CA PRO A 74 -7.97 3.33 12.42
C PRO A 74 -7.87 4.68 11.69
N VAL A 75 -8.99 5.16 11.13
CA VAL A 75 -9.03 6.42 10.40
C VAL A 75 -9.52 7.56 11.29
N ASP A 76 -8.67 8.54 11.57
CA ASP A 76 -9.05 9.76 12.28
C ASP A 76 -9.85 10.71 11.38
N VAL A 77 -11.15 10.45 11.29
CA VAL A 77 -12.11 11.29 10.56
C VAL A 77 -12.16 12.73 11.10
N ALA A 78 -11.90 12.95 12.39
CA ALA A 78 -11.93 14.30 12.96
C ALA A 78 -10.75 15.15 12.47
N ARG A 79 -9.56 14.56 12.38
CA ARG A 79 -8.38 15.19 11.73
C ARG A 79 -8.64 15.44 10.25
N LEU A 80 -9.13 14.46 9.50
CA LEU A 80 -9.39 14.61 8.06
C LEU A 80 -10.40 15.74 7.76
N LEU A 81 -11.45 15.87 8.57
CA LEU A 81 -12.42 16.97 8.45
C LEU A 81 -11.82 18.33 8.84
N ALA A 82 -10.90 18.39 9.79
CA ALA A 82 -10.19 19.62 10.15
C ALA A 82 -9.21 20.07 9.04
N GLU A 83 -8.49 19.13 8.43
CA GLU A 83 -7.66 19.35 7.25
C GLU A 83 -8.48 19.83 6.05
N ASP A 84 -9.67 19.26 5.83
CA ASP A 84 -10.54 19.67 4.72
C ASP A 84 -11.04 21.10 4.89
N GLU A 85 -11.36 21.52 6.12
CA GLU A 85 -11.73 22.91 6.42
C GLU A 85 -10.52 23.86 6.33
N ALA A 86 -9.31 23.40 6.68
CA ALA A 86 -8.07 24.17 6.48
C ALA A 86 -7.72 24.35 4.98
N ASN A 87 -7.99 23.34 4.15
CA ASN A 87 -7.81 23.39 2.69
C ASN A 87 -8.96 24.07 1.94
N ARG A 88 -9.99 24.57 2.64
CA ARG A 88 -11.20 25.17 2.07
C ARG A 88 -10.88 26.45 1.29
N GLY A 89 -10.77 26.32 -0.03
CA GLY A 89 -10.42 27.41 -0.95
C GLY A 89 -9.19 27.11 -1.82
N ARG A 90 -8.57 25.94 -1.68
CA ARG A 90 -7.68 25.40 -2.73
C ARG A 90 -8.48 25.08 -3.99
N ASN A 91 -7.91 25.45 -5.13
CA ASN A 91 -8.49 25.30 -6.48
C ASN A 91 -7.62 24.40 -7.38
N ASP A 92 -6.67 23.69 -6.76
CA ASP A 92 -5.59 22.95 -7.41
C ASP A 92 -5.51 21.48 -6.91
N ILE A 93 -6.57 21.01 -6.25
CA ILE A 93 -6.78 19.62 -5.81
C ILE A 93 -8.26 19.23 -5.93
N PRO A 94 -8.59 17.93 -6.08
CA PRO A 94 -9.96 17.44 -6.00
C PRO A 94 -10.60 17.69 -4.62
N TYR A 95 -11.94 17.68 -4.55
CA TYR A 95 -12.67 17.80 -3.29
C TYR A 95 -12.65 16.46 -2.53
N ARG A 96 -11.77 16.36 -1.52
CA ARG A 96 -11.56 15.12 -0.73
C ARG A 96 -12.81 14.72 0.05
N ILE A 97 -13.17 13.44 -0.03
CA ILE A 97 -14.34 12.81 0.63
C ILE A 97 -14.03 11.47 1.29
N GLY A 98 -12.88 10.89 0.94
CA GLY A 98 -12.38 9.62 1.44
C GLY A 98 -10.87 9.66 1.58
N LEU A 99 -10.32 8.67 2.28
CA LEU A 99 -8.89 8.43 2.40
C LEU A 99 -8.56 7.15 1.62
N PRO A 100 -7.81 7.22 0.50
CA PRO A 100 -7.27 6.02 -0.13
C PRO A 100 -6.17 5.45 0.78
N MET A 101 -6.14 4.14 0.94
CA MET A 101 -5.09 3.41 1.65
C MET A 101 -4.49 2.42 0.68
N GLU A 102 -3.17 2.46 0.54
CA GLU A 102 -2.41 1.48 -0.24
C GLU A 102 -2.48 0.11 0.44
N THR A 103 -2.61 -0.94 -0.37
CA THR A 103 -2.70 -2.34 0.05
C THR A 103 -1.87 -3.23 -0.87
N ASP A 104 -1.41 -4.38 -0.36
CA ASP A 104 -0.68 -5.38 -1.15
C ASP A 104 -1.42 -6.72 -1.06
N PHE A 105 -2.54 -6.83 -1.79
CA PHE A 105 -3.35 -8.05 -1.80
C PHE A 105 -3.38 -8.68 -3.19
N SER A 106 -2.77 -9.86 -3.27
CA SER A 106 -2.88 -10.80 -4.39
C SER A 106 -3.54 -12.09 -3.91
N THR A 107 -3.91 -12.96 -4.85
CA THR A 107 -4.45 -14.29 -4.53
C THR A 107 -3.43 -15.27 -3.95
N GLY A 108 -2.13 -14.93 -4.02
CA GLY A 108 -1.01 -15.69 -3.47
C GLY A 108 -0.56 -15.26 -2.07
N ASN A 109 -0.75 -13.98 -1.68
CA ASN A 109 -0.34 -13.46 -0.37
C ASN A 109 -1.52 -13.27 0.63
N SER A 110 -2.75 -13.22 0.15
CA SER A 110 -3.93 -12.80 0.92
C SER A 110 -5.16 -13.67 0.64
N GLY A 111 -6.22 -13.47 1.44
CA GLY A 111 -7.51 -14.14 1.24
C GLY A 111 -7.54 -15.61 1.66
N THR A 112 -8.55 -16.34 1.20
CA THR A 112 -8.74 -17.77 1.51
C THR A 112 -9.26 -18.50 0.29
N TRP A 113 -8.53 -19.52 -0.13
CA TRP A 113 -8.91 -20.43 -1.21
C TRP A 113 -9.72 -21.62 -0.69
N GLU A 114 -10.76 -21.99 -1.43
CA GLU A 114 -11.63 -23.14 -1.16
C GLU A 114 -11.86 -23.95 -2.43
N ASP A 115 -11.57 -25.26 -2.38
CA ASP A 115 -11.77 -26.16 -3.52
C ASP A 115 -13.24 -26.66 -3.59
N LEU A 116 -13.84 -26.60 -4.77
CA LEU A 116 -15.22 -27.03 -5.02
C LEU A 116 -15.29 -28.46 -5.54
N GLY A 117 -16.48 -29.08 -5.37
CA GLY A 117 -16.71 -30.49 -5.69
C GLY A 117 -16.67 -30.84 -7.19
N ASP A 118 -16.59 -29.86 -8.08
CA ASP A 118 -16.41 -30.02 -9.52
C ASP A 118 -14.96 -29.80 -10.00
N GLY A 119 -14.05 -29.43 -9.09
CA GLY A 119 -12.64 -29.16 -9.37
C GLY A 119 -12.30 -27.68 -9.60
N SER A 120 -13.30 -26.78 -9.58
CA SER A 120 -13.04 -25.34 -9.51
C SER A 120 -12.63 -24.92 -8.09
N ARG A 121 -12.16 -23.68 -7.94
CA ARG A 121 -11.78 -23.07 -6.65
C ARG A 121 -12.46 -21.72 -6.49
N VAL A 122 -12.62 -21.28 -5.25
CA VAL A 122 -13.09 -19.92 -4.93
C VAL A 122 -12.10 -19.28 -3.98
N TRP A 123 -11.61 -18.10 -4.32
CA TRP A 123 -10.83 -17.25 -3.42
C TRP A 123 -11.73 -16.17 -2.82
N ARG A 124 -11.65 -15.94 -1.51
CA ARG A 124 -12.41 -14.89 -0.82
C ARG A 124 -11.55 -14.10 0.16
N LEU A 125 -11.73 -12.78 0.17
CA LEU A 125 -11.13 -11.85 1.12
C LEU A 125 -12.22 -10.90 1.65
N GLU A 126 -12.38 -10.82 2.97
CA GLU A 126 -13.17 -9.75 3.58
C GLU A 126 -12.28 -8.51 3.78
N VAL A 127 -12.76 -7.34 3.35
CA VAL A 127 -12.12 -6.04 3.48
C VAL A 127 -12.97 -5.21 4.44
N ARG A 128 -12.43 -4.83 5.60
CA ARG A 128 -13.15 -4.10 6.65
C ARG A 128 -12.49 -2.78 7.01
N SER A 129 -13.07 -1.68 6.56
CA SER A 129 -12.63 -0.30 6.80
C SER A 129 -13.47 0.37 7.91
N SER A 130 -13.34 -0.14 9.14
CA SER A 130 -14.27 0.11 10.27
C SER A 130 -14.72 1.57 10.39
N GLY A 131 -16.04 1.81 10.32
CA GLY A 131 -16.63 3.14 10.44
C GLY A 131 -16.70 3.95 9.13
N ALA A 132 -16.23 3.42 8.00
CA ALA A 132 -16.44 4.04 6.70
C ALA A 132 -17.94 4.12 6.35
N LEU A 133 -18.34 5.23 5.76
CA LEU A 133 -19.70 5.43 5.23
C LEU A 133 -19.91 4.67 3.92
N TRP A 134 -18.82 4.48 3.17
CA TRP A 134 -18.71 3.70 1.95
C TRP A 134 -17.26 3.30 1.72
N THR A 135 -17.07 2.26 0.91
CA THR A 135 -15.75 1.73 0.55
C THR A 135 -15.60 1.75 -0.98
N VAL A 136 -14.39 2.04 -1.47
CA VAL A 136 -13.98 1.84 -2.87
C VAL A 136 -12.81 0.86 -2.90
N LEU A 137 -12.82 -0.05 -3.88
CA LEU A 137 -11.71 -0.95 -4.18
C LEU A 137 -11.09 -0.53 -5.51
N GLY A 138 -9.76 -0.45 -5.55
CA GLY A 138 -8.96 -0.15 -6.73
C GLY A 138 -7.98 -1.28 -7.00
N PHE A 139 -8.21 -2.03 -8.08
CA PHE A 139 -7.25 -2.99 -8.60
C PHE A 139 -6.34 -2.26 -9.59
N ASP A 140 -5.09 -2.04 -9.22
CA ASP A 140 -4.02 -1.53 -10.09
C ASP A 140 -3.48 -2.63 -11.04
N VAL A 141 -3.71 -3.91 -10.70
CA VAL A 141 -3.58 -5.02 -11.65
C VAL A 141 -4.88 -5.84 -11.70
N PHE A 142 -5.52 -5.85 -12.87
CA PHE A 142 -6.71 -6.64 -13.16
C PHE A 142 -6.55 -7.34 -14.52
N ARG A 143 -6.00 -8.57 -14.52
CA ARG A 143 -5.85 -9.41 -15.72
C ARG A 143 -6.32 -10.86 -15.50
N PRO A 144 -7.56 -11.11 -15.07
CA PRO A 144 -8.06 -12.47 -14.87
C PRO A 144 -8.06 -13.25 -16.20
N ALA A 145 -7.65 -14.53 -16.13
CA ALA A 145 -7.65 -15.42 -17.27
C ALA A 145 -9.09 -15.75 -17.74
N PRO A 146 -9.29 -16.11 -19.03
CA PRO A 146 -10.61 -16.45 -19.58
C PRO A 146 -11.36 -17.54 -18.79
N GLY A 147 -12.40 -17.13 -18.05
CA GLY A 147 -13.22 -18.01 -17.22
C GLY A 147 -13.18 -17.68 -15.73
N GLY A 148 -12.18 -16.92 -15.27
CA GLY A 148 -12.20 -16.31 -13.95
C GLY A 148 -13.32 -15.28 -13.83
N GLU A 149 -14.06 -15.31 -12.72
CA GLU A 149 -15.15 -14.35 -12.42
C GLU A 149 -14.94 -13.71 -11.05
N LEU A 150 -14.58 -12.43 -11.03
CA LEU A 150 -14.47 -11.60 -9.82
C LEU A 150 -15.83 -10.98 -9.46
N TRP A 151 -16.16 -11.04 -8.18
CA TRP A 151 -17.34 -10.44 -7.57
C TRP A 151 -16.93 -9.59 -6.37
N VAL A 152 -17.64 -8.49 -6.14
CA VAL A 152 -17.52 -7.66 -4.93
C VAL A 152 -18.91 -7.44 -4.36
N TYR A 153 -19.10 -7.66 -3.07
CA TYR A 153 -20.42 -7.54 -2.44
C TYR A 153 -20.36 -7.12 -0.97
N ASP A 154 -21.45 -6.57 -0.45
CA ASP A 154 -21.64 -6.38 0.99
C ASP A 154 -22.06 -7.69 1.70
N PRO A 155 -21.74 -7.88 3.00
CA PRO A 155 -22.09 -9.08 3.75
C PRO A 155 -23.58 -9.46 3.73
N GLU A 156 -24.46 -8.47 3.63
CA GLU A 156 -25.91 -8.62 3.55
C GLU A 156 -26.38 -9.19 2.18
N GLY A 157 -25.59 -9.00 1.12
CA GLY A 157 -25.94 -9.31 -0.26
C GLY A 157 -26.96 -8.35 -0.87
N GLU A 158 -27.06 -7.12 -0.37
CA GLU A 158 -27.92 -6.07 -0.92
C GLU A 158 -27.25 -5.33 -2.08
N ASN A 159 -25.94 -5.10 -2.01
CA ASN A 159 -25.11 -4.59 -3.11
C ASN A 159 -24.16 -5.69 -3.61
N VAL A 160 -24.27 -6.04 -4.89
CA VAL A 160 -23.43 -7.06 -5.56
C VAL A 160 -22.99 -6.53 -6.91
N HIS A 161 -21.67 -6.52 -7.13
CA HIS A 161 -21.01 -6.09 -8.34
C HIS A 161 -20.28 -7.28 -8.97
N GLY A 162 -20.48 -7.51 -10.28
CA GLY A 162 -19.87 -8.61 -11.03
C GLY A 162 -20.90 -9.44 -11.82
N PRO A 163 -20.45 -10.50 -12.51
CA PRO A 163 -19.06 -10.95 -12.58
C PRO A 163 -18.22 -10.00 -13.46
N PHE A 164 -17.03 -9.64 -13.00
CA PHE A 164 -15.99 -9.05 -13.85
C PHE A 164 -15.00 -10.15 -14.23
N GLY A 165 -14.58 -10.21 -15.49
CA GLY A 165 -13.66 -11.25 -15.94
C GLY A 165 -12.71 -10.76 -17.01
N HIS A 166 -12.15 -11.68 -17.77
CA HIS A 166 -11.17 -11.38 -18.82
C HIS A 166 -11.63 -10.33 -19.85
N ALA A 167 -12.94 -10.25 -20.11
CA ALA A 167 -13.50 -9.26 -21.04
C ALA A 167 -13.67 -7.85 -20.43
N ASP A 168 -13.35 -7.68 -19.15
CA ASP A 168 -13.36 -6.41 -18.41
C ASP A 168 -11.96 -5.81 -18.26
N ILE A 169 -10.92 -6.47 -18.78
CA ILE A 169 -9.56 -5.94 -18.81
C ILE A 169 -9.53 -4.64 -19.62
N ARG A 170 -9.02 -3.57 -19.01
CA ARG A 170 -8.89 -2.24 -19.62
C ARG A 170 -7.49 -2.03 -20.21
N ARG A 171 -7.34 -1.03 -21.10
CA ARG A 171 -6.06 -0.74 -21.80
C ARG A 171 -4.88 -0.48 -20.84
N HIS A 172 -5.16 0.08 -19.66
CA HIS A 172 -4.17 0.34 -18.62
C HIS A 172 -4.04 -0.82 -17.59
N GLY A 173 -4.91 -1.82 -17.64
CA GLY A 173 -4.86 -2.99 -16.74
C GLY A 173 -5.42 -2.78 -15.34
N GLU A 174 -6.12 -1.68 -15.06
CA GLU A 174 -6.73 -1.40 -13.74
C GLU A 174 -8.26 -1.61 -13.77
N LEU A 175 -8.87 -1.88 -12.61
CA LEU A 175 -10.32 -1.91 -12.40
C LEU A 175 -10.68 -1.23 -11.07
N TRP A 176 -11.47 -0.15 -11.14
CA TRP A 176 -11.93 0.59 -9.96
C TRP A 176 -13.44 0.45 -9.76
N PHE A 177 -13.85 0.38 -8.50
CA PHE A 177 -15.26 0.27 -8.13
C PHE A 177 -15.84 1.65 -7.77
N PRO A 178 -17.14 1.91 -8.05
CA PRO A 178 -17.82 3.09 -7.50
C PRO A 178 -17.93 2.97 -5.97
N PRO A 179 -18.27 4.05 -5.25
CA PRO A 179 -18.55 3.97 -3.80
C PRO A 179 -19.65 2.94 -3.49
N ILE A 180 -19.27 1.85 -2.82
CA ILE A 180 -20.19 0.81 -2.33
C ILE A 180 -20.53 1.13 -0.88
N ALA A 181 -21.80 1.03 -0.51
CA ALA A 181 -22.27 1.39 0.83
C ALA A 181 -21.70 0.46 1.92
N GLY A 182 -21.31 1.05 3.05
CA GLY A 182 -20.83 0.32 4.22
C GLY A 182 -19.30 0.25 4.36
N ASP A 183 -18.89 -0.28 5.52
CA ASP A 183 -17.49 -0.40 5.95
C ASP A 183 -16.90 -1.81 5.73
N THR A 184 -17.70 -2.74 5.23
CA THR A 184 -17.30 -4.13 5.04
C THR A 184 -17.71 -4.59 3.65
N LEU A 185 -16.74 -5.09 2.87
CA LEU A 185 -16.96 -5.73 1.58
C LEU A 185 -16.32 -7.11 1.57
N VAL A 186 -16.81 -8.00 0.72
CA VAL A 186 -16.14 -9.27 0.41
C VAL A 186 -15.82 -9.28 -1.07
N VAL A 187 -14.56 -9.59 -1.39
CA VAL A 187 -14.09 -9.89 -2.73
C VAL A 187 -14.15 -11.41 -2.90
N GLU A 188 -14.80 -11.90 -3.95
CA GLU A 188 -14.95 -13.33 -4.26
C GLU A 188 -14.53 -13.58 -5.72
N LEU A 189 -13.44 -14.32 -5.93
CA LEU A 189 -13.00 -14.77 -7.24
C LEU A 189 -13.36 -16.24 -7.42
N HIS A 190 -14.16 -16.54 -8.43
CA HIS A 190 -14.32 -17.89 -8.95
C HIS A 190 -13.19 -18.23 -9.91
N TRP A 191 -12.53 -19.37 -9.69
CA TRP A 191 -11.48 -19.90 -10.55
C TRP A 191 -11.88 -21.28 -11.09
N PRO A 192 -12.33 -21.39 -12.35
CA PRO A 192 -12.82 -22.65 -12.91
C PRO A 192 -11.74 -23.75 -12.96
N ALA A 193 -12.19 -25.01 -12.99
CA ALA A 193 -11.32 -26.19 -12.97
C ALA A 193 -10.32 -26.23 -14.15
N GLU A 194 -10.70 -25.62 -15.27
CA GLU A 194 -9.88 -25.47 -16.47
C GLU A 194 -8.64 -24.58 -16.27
N LEU A 195 -8.60 -23.75 -15.21
CA LEU A 195 -7.48 -22.87 -14.86
C LEU A 195 -6.66 -23.39 -13.66
N ALA A 196 -6.84 -24.65 -13.27
CA ALA A 196 -6.08 -25.26 -12.17
C ALA A 196 -4.56 -25.27 -12.47
N GLY A 197 -3.80 -24.53 -11.66
CA GLY A 197 -2.35 -24.34 -11.85
C GLY A 197 -1.95 -23.00 -12.49
N VAL A 198 -2.91 -22.21 -12.97
CA VAL A 198 -2.68 -20.81 -13.39
C VAL A 198 -3.06 -19.90 -12.22
N GLU A 199 -2.15 -19.05 -11.76
CA GLU A 199 -2.43 -18.09 -10.70
C GLU A 199 -3.16 -16.84 -11.27
N PRO A 200 -4.18 -16.29 -10.58
CA PRO A 200 -4.82 -15.04 -10.99
C PRO A 200 -3.88 -13.83 -10.96
N ASP A 201 -3.67 -13.18 -12.12
CA ASP A 201 -2.98 -11.88 -12.21
C ASP A 201 -3.93 -10.75 -11.75
N LEU A 202 -4.12 -10.67 -10.44
CA LEU A 202 -4.96 -9.69 -9.74
C LEU A 202 -4.19 -9.11 -8.54
N HIS A 203 -4.13 -7.78 -8.48
CA HIS A 203 -3.61 -7.02 -7.35
C HIS A 203 -4.63 -5.96 -6.93
N LEU A 204 -5.04 -5.98 -5.67
CA LEU A 204 -5.89 -4.96 -5.05
C LEU A 204 -4.97 -3.98 -4.31
N GLY A 205 -4.46 -3.00 -5.05
CA GLY A 205 -3.54 -1.97 -4.58
C GLY A 205 -4.16 -0.86 -3.72
N THR A 206 -5.48 -0.66 -3.76
CA THR A 206 -6.12 0.42 -2.99
C THR A 206 -7.46 0.05 -2.36
N VAL A 207 -7.64 0.41 -1.09
CA VAL A 207 -8.94 0.46 -0.40
C VAL A 207 -9.21 1.86 0.14
N SER A 208 -10.27 2.53 -0.32
CA SER A 208 -10.64 3.86 0.20
C SER A 208 -11.64 3.79 1.35
N HIS A 209 -11.34 4.50 2.43
CA HIS A 209 -12.26 4.79 3.54
C HIS A 209 -13.06 6.07 3.25
N GLY A 210 -14.35 5.95 2.93
CA GLY A 210 -15.24 7.09 2.72
C GLY A 210 -15.71 7.71 4.03
N TYR A 211 -15.28 8.94 4.34
CA TYR A 211 -15.61 9.62 5.61
C TYR A 211 -16.61 10.79 5.46
N LYS A 212 -16.98 11.16 4.22
CA LYS A 212 -18.12 12.04 3.92
C LYS A 212 -19.21 11.28 3.15
N PRO A 213 -20.51 11.59 3.33
CA PRO A 213 -21.58 10.93 2.58
C PRO A 213 -21.42 11.07 1.06
N PHE A 214 -21.96 10.10 0.29
CA PHE A 214 -22.06 10.20 -1.17
C PHE A 214 -23.51 10.00 -1.63
N GLY A 215 -24.14 11.06 -2.14
CA GLY A 215 -25.56 11.01 -2.48
C GLY A 215 -26.41 10.63 -1.27
N VAL A 216 -27.01 9.44 -1.27
CA VAL A 216 -27.74 8.88 -0.10
C VAL A 216 -26.90 7.95 0.77
N ILE A 217 -25.75 7.47 0.29
CA ILE A 217 -24.90 6.55 1.02
C ILE A 217 -24.22 7.32 2.17
N GLY A 218 -24.27 6.75 3.38
CA GLY A 218 -23.69 7.36 4.58
C GLY A 218 -24.56 8.39 5.30
N ARG A 219 -25.86 8.54 4.97
CA ARG A 219 -26.77 9.50 5.64
C ARG A 219 -27.84 8.84 6.52
N ASP A 220 -28.23 9.50 7.62
CA ASP A 220 -29.43 9.12 8.37
C ASP A 220 -30.69 9.76 7.77
N LEU A 221 -31.30 9.05 6.81
CA LEU A 221 -32.56 9.44 6.18
C LEU A 221 -33.79 9.39 7.13
N SER A 222 -33.63 9.01 8.39
CA SER A 222 -34.68 9.08 9.41
C SER A 222 -34.72 10.42 10.18
N GLY A 223 -33.68 11.24 10.02
CA GLY A 223 -33.47 12.52 10.71
C GLY A 223 -33.82 13.78 9.90
N THR A 224 -33.03 14.84 10.11
CA THR A 224 -33.16 16.15 9.43
C THR A 224 -32.07 16.41 8.39
N GLU A 225 -31.26 15.41 8.06
CA GLU A 225 -30.18 15.52 7.08
C GLU A 225 -30.77 15.61 5.68
N ALA A 226 -30.74 16.82 5.09
CA ALA A 226 -31.08 17.02 3.70
C ALA A 226 -29.97 16.48 2.79
N VAL A 227 -30.32 16.06 1.59
CA VAL A 227 -29.35 15.69 0.55
C VAL A 227 -29.01 16.93 -0.28
N ASP A 228 -28.39 17.89 0.40
CA ASP A 228 -27.93 19.17 -0.11
C ASP A 228 -26.68 19.57 0.69
N ASP A 229 -25.52 19.02 0.32
CA ASP A 229 -24.23 19.34 0.96
C ASP A 229 -23.67 20.66 0.44
N SER A 230 -24.05 21.05 -0.78
CA SER A 230 -23.66 22.32 -1.36
C SER A 230 -24.39 23.50 -0.72
N GLY A 231 -23.81 24.69 -0.78
CA GLY A 231 -24.40 25.89 -0.21
C GLY A 231 -25.80 26.19 -0.78
N PRO A 232 -26.74 26.72 0.04
CA PRO A 232 -28.16 26.81 -0.31
C PRO A 232 -28.51 27.87 -1.38
N CYS A 233 -27.52 28.53 -1.96
CA CYS A 233 -27.70 29.40 -3.13
C CYS A 233 -27.54 28.64 -4.46
N ASN A 234 -26.94 27.45 -4.44
CA ASN A 234 -26.81 26.59 -5.61
C ASN A 234 -28.20 26.18 -6.11
N ILE A 235 -28.40 26.22 -7.42
CA ILE A 235 -29.71 25.99 -8.04
C ILE A 235 -29.73 24.58 -8.61
N ASP A 236 -30.57 23.71 -8.05
CA ASP A 236 -30.81 22.36 -8.58
C ASP A 236 -31.15 22.45 -10.08
N LEU A 237 -30.51 21.64 -10.93
CA LEU A 237 -30.70 21.74 -12.38
C LEU A 237 -32.15 21.42 -12.84
N ALA A 238 -32.94 20.75 -12.00
CA ALA A 238 -34.37 20.53 -12.21
C ALA A 238 -35.27 21.75 -11.89
N CYS A 239 -34.70 22.91 -11.51
CA CYS A 239 -35.39 24.19 -11.34
C CYS A 239 -35.49 24.98 -12.65
N PRO A 240 -36.38 26.00 -12.76
CA PRO A 240 -36.70 26.66 -14.03
C PRO A 240 -35.53 27.26 -14.81
N LEU A 241 -34.39 27.55 -14.17
CA LEU A 241 -33.16 27.98 -14.84
C LEU A 241 -32.60 26.89 -15.78
N GLY A 242 -32.79 25.61 -15.43
CA GLY A 242 -32.39 24.45 -16.22
C GLY A 242 -33.41 23.99 -17.27
N ASP A 243 -34.58 24.64 -17.41
CA ASP A 243 -35.63 24.22 -18.37
C ASP A 243 -35.12 24.14 -19.83
N ALA A 244 -34.13 24.97 -20.19
CA ALA A 244 -33.51 24.99 -21.51
C ALA A 244 -32.32 24.02 -21.67
N TRP A 245 -31.78 23.46 -20.57
CA TRP A 245 -30.49 22.77 -20.51
C TRP A 245 -30.62 21.24 -20.40
N GLN A 246 -31.75 20.69 -20.85
CA GLN A 246 -32.10 19.28 -20.69
C GLN A 246 -31.27 18.32 -21.56
N ASP A 247 -30.59 18.83 -22.58
CA ASP A 247 -29.61 18.07 -23.36
C ASP A 247 -28.23 18.13 -22.69
N GLN A 248 -27.72 19.34 -22.43
CA GLN A 248 -26.35 19.55 -21.93
C GLN A 248 -26.10 18.90 -20.57
N LYS A 249 -27.13 18.85 -19.71
CA LYS A 249 -27.06 18.15 -18.42
C LYS A 249 -26.71 16.66 -18.57
N ARG A 250 -27.03 16.01 -19.70
CA ARG A 250 -26.81 14.58 -19.93
C ARG A 250 -25.37 14.27 -20.36
N GLY A 251 -24.60 15.31 -20.70
CA GLY A 251 -23.15 15.23 -20.87
C GLY A 251 -22.37 15.58 -19.61
N ALA A 252 -22.93 16.36 -18.70
CA ALA A 252 -22.28 16.75 -17.44
C ALA A 252 -22.34 15.61 -16.40
N VAL A 253 -21.17 15.26 -15.85
CA VAL A 253 -20.95 14.10 -14.97
C VAL A 253 -20.21 14.48 -13.68
N ILE A 254 -20.38 13.66 -12.64
CA ILE A 254 -19.54 13.68 -11.44
C ILE A 254 -18.40 12.67 -11.59
N LEU A 255 -17.20 13.03 -11.16
CA LEU A 255 -15.99 12.22 -11.25
C LEU A 255 -15.45 11.96 -9.85
N LEU A 256 -15.15 10.70 -9.53
CA LEU A 256 -14.36 10.31 -8.35
C LEU A 256 -12.99 9.85 -8.83
N SER A 257 -11.97 10.70 -8.69
CA SER A 257 -10.58 10.40 -9.02
C SER A 257 -9.87 9.73 -7.82
N GLY A 258 -8.99 8.76 -8.10
CA GLY A 258 -8.17 8.10 -7.08
C GLY A 258 -9.00 7.50 -5.93
N GLY A 259 -10.21 7.04 -6.24
CA GLY A 259 -11.18 6.50 -5.27
C GLY A 259 -11.56 7.40 -4.08
N SER A 260 -11.24 8.71 -4.09
CA SER A 260 -11.24 9.52 -2.86
C SER A 260 -11.52 11.03 -3.02
N GLY A 261 -11.41 11.59 -4.23
CA GLY A 261 -11.59 13.02 -4.48
C GLY A 261 -12.59 13.32 -5.60
N PHE A 262 -13.54 14.23 -5.37
CA PHE A 262 -14.52 14.64 -6.37
C PHE A 262 -14.05 15.77 -7.29
N CYS A 263 -14.45 15.63 -8.55
CA CYS A 263 -14.49 16.66 -9.56
C CYS A 263 -15.78 16.53 -10.40
N SER A 264 -15.96 17.46 -11.34
CA SER A 264 -16.96 17.44 -12.40
C SER A 264 -16.30 17.22 -13.77
N GLY A 265 -17.08 16.80 -14.75
CA GLY A 265 -16.63 16.73 -16.14
C GLY A 265 -17.77 16.88 -17.13
N SER A 266 -17.45 16.87 -18.43
CA SER A 266 -18.44 16.81 -19.50
C SER A 266 -17.99 15.95 -20.66
N LEU A 267 -18.88 15.09 -21.16
CA LEU A 267 -18.75 14.53 -22.50
C LEU A 267 -18.69 15.66 -23.53
N ILE A 268 -17.84 15.52 -24.55
CA ILE A 268 -17.59 16.56 -25.56
C ILE A 268 -17.58 15.97 -26.99
N ASN A 269 -18.23 16.66 -27.93
CA ASN A 269 -18.40 16.20 -29.31
C ASN A 269 -17.14 16.44 -30.17
N THR A 270 -16.98 15.69 -31.26
CA THR A 270 -15.88 15.83 -32.23
C THR A 270 -16.40 15.98 -33.66
N THR A 271 -15.61 16.55 -34.58
CA THR A 271 -16.04 16.71 -35.99
C THR A 271 -16.08 15.40 -36.78
N ALA A 272 -15.50 14.31 -36.25
CA ALA A 272 -15.38 13.04 -36.96
C ALA A 272 -16.68 12.22 -37.07
N ASP A 273 -17.65 12.46 -36.17
CA ASP A 273 -18.86 11.61 -36.03
C ASP A 273 -18.51 10.12 -35.83
N ASP A 274 -17.39 9.87 -35.14
CA ASP A 274 -16.78 8.55 -34.87
C ASP A 274 -17.22 7.95 -33.52
N CYS A 275 -18.09 8.64 -32.79
CA CYS A 275 -18.64 8.22 -31.50
C CYS A 275 -17.61 8.05 -30.37
N ARG A 276 -16.40 8.60 -30.48
CA ARG A 276 -15.39 8.46 -29.42
C ARG A 276 -15.82 9.14 -28.12
N THR A 277 -15.57 8.46 -27.01
CA THR A 277 -16.12 8.71 -25.68
C THR A 277 -15.35 9.79 -24.90
N TYR A 278 -15.12 10.94 -25.54
CA TYR A 278 -14.28 11.99 -24.96
C TYR A 278 -14.94 12.69 -23.77
N LEU A 279 -14.19 12.80 -22.69
CA LEU A 279 -14.54 13.46 -21.43
C LEU A 279 -13.57 14.62 -21.16
N LEU A 280 -14.09 15.85 -21.08
CA LEU A 280 -13.35 17.04 -20.67
C LEU A 280 -13.50 17.25 -19.15
N THR A 281 -12.38 17.49 -18.47
CA THR A 281 -12.33 17.90 -17.06
C THR A 281 -11.08 18.77 -16.81
N ALA A 282 -10.77 19.12 -15.57
CA ALA A 282 -9.62 19.92 -15.20
C ALA A 282 -8.35 19.07 -14.99
N ALA A 283 -7.17 19.64 -15.25
CA ALA A 283 -5.91 18.92 -15.10
C ALA A 283 -5.60 18.62 -13.62
N HIS A 284 -5.89 19.57 -12.72
CA HIS A 284 -5.71 19.38 -11.28
C HIS A 284 -6.64 18.32 -10.64
N CYS A 285 -7.62 17.80 -11.38
CA CYS A 285 -8.50 16.74 -10.91
C CYS A 285 -7.86 15.34 -10.86
N GLY A 286 -6.66 15.16 -11.46
CA GLY A 286 -5.95 13.88 -11.45
C GLY A 286 -6.72 12.71 -12.08
N ALA A 287 -7.70 13.00 -12.94
CA ALA A 287 -8.54 11.97 -13.56
C ALA A 287 -7.74 11.10 -14.56
N GLY A 288 -8.12 9.83 -14.68
CA GLY A 288 -7.42 8.81 -15.46
C GLY A 288 -8.00 7.42 -15.20
N ALA A 289 -7.15 6.40 -15.18
CA ALA A 289 -7.50 5.00 -14.95
C ALA A 289 -8.30 4.78 -13.64
N SER A 290 -7.90 5.46 -12.56
CA SER A 290 -8.53 5.41 -11.24
C SER A 290 -9.80 6.26 -11.08
N THR A 291 -10.48 6.60 -12.18
CA THR A 291 -11.68 7.46 -12.17
C THR A 291 -12.96 6.68 -12.34
N THR A 292 -13.87 6.83 -11.36
CA THR A 292 -15.30 6.48 -11.52
C THR A 292 -16.08 7.68 -12.06
N ILE A 293 -16.97 7.44 -13.02
CA ILE A 293 -17.72 8.45 -13.77
C ILE A 293 -19.22 8.23 -13.52
N GLY A 294 -19.88 9.16 -12.82
CA GLY A 294 -21.30 9.09 -12.47
C GLY A 294 -22.20 9.94 -13.39
N PHE A 295 -23.19 9.28 -14.01
CA PHE A 295 -24.16 9.90 -14.91
C PHE A 295 -25.48 10.22 -14.20
N ASN A 296 -26.20 11.24 -14.67
CA ASN A 296 -27.56 11.59 -14.23
C ASN A 296 -27.74 11.75 -12.70
N PHE A 297 -26.68 12.13 -11.98
CA PHE A 297 -26.71 12.39 -10.54
C PHE A 297 -27.40 13.73 -10.23
N GLU A 298 -28.72 13.80 -10.39
CA GLU A 298 -29.52 15.02 -10.26
C GLU A 298 -30.86 14.77 -9.55
N LYS A 299 -31.42 15.80 -8.90
CA LYS A 299 -32.76 15.71 -8.30
C LYS A 299 -33.84 15.54 -9.37
N PRO A 300 -34.86 14.69 -9.15
CA PRO A 300 -35.93 14.44 -10.13
C PRO A 300 -36.89 15.64 -10.29
N ALA A 301 -36.89 16.59 -9.36
CA ALA A 301 -37.67 17.84 -9.44
C ALA A 301 -37.04 18.95 -8.58
N CYS A 302 -37.23 20.21 -8.98
CA CYS A 302 -36.83 21.39 -8.20
C CYS A 302 -37.30 21.32 -6.73
N GLY A 303 -36.36 21.44 -5.78
CA GLY A 303 -36.68 21.43 -4.35
C GLY A 303 -37.23 20.10 -3.83
N SER A 304 -37.04 18.99 -4.55
CA SER A 304 -37.24 17.65 -3.99
C SER A 304 -36.06 17.27 -3.10
N GLY A 305 -36.33 16.85 -1.86
CA GLY A 305 -35.30 16.49 -0.88
C GLY A 305 -34.77 15.06 -1.01
N THR A 306 -34.81 14.48 -2.22
CA THR A 306 -34.42 13.08 -2.45
C THR A 306 -33.78 13.00 -3.84
N PRO A 307 -32.45 12.77 -3.95
CA PRO A 307 -31.83 12.37 -5.20
C PRO A 307 -32.32 10.97 -5.60
N PRO A 308 -31.98 10.45 -6.80
CA PRO A 308 -31.89 9.01 -6.97
C PRO A 308 -30.98 8.39 -5.88
N SER A 309 -31.19 7.11 -5.56
CA SER A 309 -30.17 6.32 -4.88
C SER A 309 -28.83 6.47 -5.60
N ALA A 310 -27.71 6.43 -4.88
CA ALA A 310 -26.37 6.64 -5.42
C ALA A 310 -26.21 5.90 -6.76
N THR A 311 -25.67 6.62 -7.75
CA THR A 311 -25.89 6.34 -9.16
C THR A 311 -25.55 4.90 -9.54
N ASN A 312 -26.59 4.12 -9.86
CA ASN A 312 -26.42 2.85 -10.57
C ASN A 312 -26.04 3.06 -12.06
N GLN A 313 -25.89 4.31 -12.48
CA GLN A 313 -25.38 4.73 -13.77
C GLN A 313 -23.94 5.24 -13.63
N THR A 314 -23.00 4.32 -13.41
CA THR A 314 -21.57 4.59 -13.24
C THR A 314 -20.73 3.76 -14.20
N LEU A 315 -19.65 4.35 -14.70
CA LEU A 315 -18.55 3.66 -15.39
C LEU A 315 -17.25 3.83 -14.60
N SER A 316 -16.27 2.98 -14.87
CA SER A 316 -14.90 3.09 -14.37
C SER A 316 -13.91 3.11 -15.54
N GLY A 317 -12.81 3.83 -15.36
CA GLY A 317 -11.65 3.78 -16.26
C GLY A 317 -11.72 4.80 -17.38
N ALA A 318 -10.62 5.53 -17.56
CA ALA A 318 -10.42 6.44 -18.68
C ALA A 318 -8.94 6.65 -18.99
N THR A 319 -8.60 6.70 -20.27
CA THR A 319 -7.23 7.00 -20.74
C THR A 319 -7.06 8.50 -20.97
N VAL A 320 -6.01 9.11 -20.39
CA VAL A 320 -5.70 10.53 -20.61
C VAL A 320 -5.11 10.75 -22.00
N LEU A 321 -5.82 11.47 -22.87
CA LEU A 321 -5.40 11.78 -24.23
C LEU A 321 -4.51 13.03 -24.32
N GLY A 322 -4.78 14.01 -23.47
CA GLY A 322 -3.93 15.19 -23.35
C GLY A 322 -4.31 16.09 -22.18
N SER A 323 -3.30 16.74 -21.60
CA SER A 323 -3.46 17.63 -20.45
C SER A 323 -2.52 18.84 -20.56
N TYR A 324 -2.96 20.01 -20.08
CA TYR A 324 -2.16 21.23 -20.15
C TYR A 324 -2.46 22.20 -19.00
N THR A 325 -1.49 22.32 -18.08
CA THR A 325 -1.58 23.13 -16.85
C THR A 325 -1.87 24.62 -17.09
N ASN A 326 -1.36 25.20 -18.18
CA ASN A 326 -1.54 26.64 -18.48
C ASN A 326 -2.98 27.05 -18.83
N SER A 327 -3.85 26.10 -19.17
CA SER A 327 -5.30 26.28 -19.27
C SER A 327 -6.07 25.24 -18.46
N ASP A 328 -5.38 24.57 -17.53
CA ASP A 328 -5.89 23.55 -16.60
C ASP A 328 -6.91 22.56 -17.21
N PHE A 329 -6.68 22.10 -18.45
CA PHE A 329 -7.58 21.14 -19.09
C PHE A 329 -6.96 19.74 -19.07
N ALA A 330 -7.81 18.73 -18.88
CA ALA A 330 -7.53 17.34 -19.22
C ALA A 330 -8.65 16.82 -20.15
N LEU A 331 -8.25 16.18 -21.24
CA LEU A 331 -9.14 15.43 -22.11
C LEU A 331 -8.82 13.94 -21.94
N LEU A 332 -9.86 13.17 -21.63
CA LEU A 332 -9.81 11.72 -21.47
C LEU A 332 -10.69 11.04 -22.51
N GLU A 333 -10.44 9.77 -22.72
CA GLU A 333 -11.32 8.82 -23.42
C GLU A 333 -11.78 7.78 -22.41
N MET A 334 -13.09 7.64 -22.21
CA MET A 334 -13.63 6.64 -21.29
C MET A 334 -13.44 5.23 -21.88
N ASP A 335 -13.05 4.26 -21.07
CA ASP A 335 -12.78 2.89 -21.56
C ASP A 335 -14.00 2.15 -22.08
N ASN A 336 -15.21 2.64 -21.77
CA ASN A 336 -16.48 2.08 -22.20
C ASN A 336 -17.43 3.21 -22.59
N ALA A 337 -18.28 2.97 -23.59
CA ALA A 337 -19.37 3.87 -23.91
C ALA A 337 -20.49 3.80 -22.84
N PRO A 338 -21.16 4.92 -22.53
CA PRO A 338 -22.31 4.90 -21.64
C PRO A 338 -23.47 4.12 -22.29
N PRO A 339 -24.12 3.17 -21.59
CA PRO A 339 -25.29 2.47 -22.09
C PRO A 339 -26.38 3.40 -22.63
N GLU A 340 -27.14 2.96 -23.65
CA GLU A 340 -28.17 3.78 -24.31
C GLU A 340 -29.21 4.35 -23.32
N ASP A 341 -29.54 3.60 -22.26
CA ASP A 341 -30.51 3.98 -21.23
C ASP A 341 -29.96 5.01 -20.21
N TYR A 342 -28.66 5.31 -20.23
CA TYR A 342 -28.09 6.48 -19.55
C TYR A 342 -28.47 7.77 -20.33
N GLY A 343 -28.81 7.64 -21.62
CA GLY A 343 -29.25 8.76 -22.46
C GLY A 343 -28.20 9.86 -22.55
N ALA A 344 -26.91 9.51 -22.63
CA ALA A 344 -25.81 10.46 -22.66
C ALA A 344 -25.90 11.47 -23.83
N TYR A 345 -25.27 12.63 -23.67
CA TYR A 345 -25.22 13.68 -24.69
C TYR A 345 -23.82 14.26 -24.79
N PHE A 346 -23.24 14.24 -25.99
CA PHE A 346 -21.91 14.80 -26.23
C PHE A 346 -22.04 16.30 -26.48
N ASN A 347 -21.54 17.11 -25.56
CA ASN A 347 -21.72 18.55 -25.62
C ASN A 347 -20.93 19.19 -26.77
N GLY A 348 -21.57 20.13 -27.46
CA GLY A 348 -20.92 20.96 -28.47
C GLY A 348 -19.87 21.89 -27.84
N TRP A 349 -18.97 22.44 -28.65
CA TRP A 349 -17.90 23.32 -28.20
C TRP A 349 -17.71 24.53 -29.11
N SER A 350 -17.08 25.57 -28.57
CA SER A 350 -16.72 26.79 -29.28
C SER A 350 -15.31 27.22 -28.88
N ARG A 351 -14.43 27.33 -29.88
CA ARG A 351 -13.08 27.90 -29.73
C ARG A 351 -13.00 29.34 -30.25
N GLU A 352 -14.14 30.03 -30.35
CA GLU A 352 -14.15 31.42 -30.76
C GLU A 352 -13.56 32.31 -29.66
N THR A 353 -12.71 33.26 -30.06
CA THR A 353 -12.07 34.23 -29.14
C THR A 353 -13.01 35.36 -28.69
N VAL A 354 -14.28 35.31 -29.13
CA VAL A 354 -15.32 36.26 -28.75
C VAL A 354 -15.95 35.77 -27.46
N ALA A 355 -15.95 36.61 -26.43
CA ALA A 355 -16.62 36.31 -25.17
C ALA A 355 -18.10 36.01 -25.38
N ALA A 356 -18.60 34.98 -24.69
CA ALA A 356 -20.03 34.75 -24.53
C ALA A 356 -20.69 35.99 -23.89
N THR A 357 -21.91 36.33 -24.30
CA THR A 357 -22.64 37.51 -23.81
C THR A 357 -23.38 37.27 -22.50
N GLU A 358 -23.66 36.00 -22.23
CA GLU A 358 -24.19 35.40 -21.00
C GLU A 358 -23.61 33.96 -20.99
N SER A 359 -23.44 33.36 -19.82
CA SER A 359 -22.77 32.06 -19.72
C SER A 359 -23.28 31.20 -18.54
N PHE A 360 -23.25 29.89 -18.71
CA PHE A 360 -23.86 28.94 -17.77
C PHE A 360 -22.88 27.84 -17.36
N GLY A 361 -22.78 27.57 -16.06
CA GLY A 361 -22.05 26.42 -15.51
C GLY A 361 -23.02 25.30 -15.13
N ILE A 362 -22.71 24.05 -15.47
CA ILE A 362 -23.44 22.86 -14.99
C ILE A 362 -22.44 21.95 -14.27
N HIS A 363 -22.62 21.72 -12.97
CA HIS A 363 -21.56 21.23 -12.09
C HIS A 363 -22.06 20.47 -10.86
N HIS A 364 -21.13 19.83 -10.14
CA HIS A 364 -21.35 19.07 -8.90
C HIS A 364 -20.61 19.71 -7.70
N PRO A 365 -21.17 20.77 -7.09
CA PRO A 365 -20.53 21.49 -5.99
C PRO A 365 -20.54 20.65 -4.71
N SER A 366 -19.43 20.60 -3.99
CA SER A 366 -19.24 19.82 -2.76
C SER A 366 -19.56 18.31 -2.90
N GLY A 367 -19.52 17.78 -4.13
CA GLY A 367 -19.95 16.39 -4.43
C GLY A 367 -21.46 16.17 -4.47
N ASP A 368 -22.26 17.25 -4.44
CA ASP A 368 -23.71 17.24 -4.39
C ASP A 368 -24.34 16.93 -5.77
N VAL A 369 -25.66 16.75 -5.78
CA VAL A 369 -26.46 16.61 -7.01
C VAL A 369 -26.22 17.76 -7.98
N LYS A 370 -26.37 17.49 -9.28
CA LYS A 370 -26.12 18.44 -10.37
C LYS A 370 -26.86 19.77 -10.19
N LYS A 371 -26.09 20.85 -10.20
CA LYS A 371 -26.58 22.23 -10.11
C LYS A 371 -26.35 22.97 -11.42
N ILE A 372 -27.02 24.11 -11.58
CA ILE A 372 -26.80 25.07 -12.66
C ILE A 372 -26.48 26.44 -12.07
N SER A 373 -25.66 27.22 -12.75
CA SER A 373 -25.33 28.60 -12.39
C SER A 373 -25.24 29.46 -13.65
N HIS A 374 -25.59 30.74 -13.53
CA HIS A 374 -25.78 31.65 -14.65
C HIS A 374 -25.16 33.02 -14.34
N ASN A 375 -24.32 33.46 -15.28
CA ASN A 375 -23.68 34.75 -15.34
C ASN A 375 -24.30 35.53 -16.51
N VAL A 376 -24.94 36.67 -16.22
CA VAL A 376 -25.66 37.49 -17.23
C VAL A 376 -24.75 38.51 -17.92
N ASP A 377 -23.54 38.71 -17.41
CA ASP A 377 -22.55 39.63 -17.95
C ASP A 377 -21.60 38.92 -18.94
N PRO A 378 -21.03 39.63 -19.93
CA PRO A 378 -20.10 39.01 -20.87
C PRO A 378 -18.82 38.51 -20.19
N LEU A 379 -18.38 37.30 -20.53
CA LEU A 379 -17.13 36.73 -20.02
C LEU A 379 -15.93 37.65 -20.31
N VAL A 380 -14.99 37.74 -19.36
CA VAL A 380 -13.76 38.51 -19.54
C VAL A 380 -12.53 37.58 -19.55
N ASN A 381 -11.37 38.11 -19.92
CA ASN A 381 -10.12 37.38 -19.79
C ASN A 381 -9.75 37.21 -18.30
N GLY A 382 -9.26 36.04 -17.94
CA GLY A 382 -8.70 35.74 -16.64
C GLY A 382 -7.55 36.67 -16.28
N SER A 383 -7.45 36.94 -14.98
CA SER A 383 -6.38 37.73 -14.37
C SER A 383 -5.54 36.93 -13.38
N ASN A 384 -6.07 35.82 -12.85
CA ASN A 384 -5.37 35.01 -11.86
C ASN A 384 -4.48 33.95 -12.53
N TRP A 385 -5.03 33.19 -13.48
CA TRP A 385 -4.25 32.28 -14.33
C TRP A 385 -4.03 32.85 -15.75
N GLY A 386 -4.23 34.16 -15.89
CA GLY A 386 -3.94 34.92 -17.10
C GLY A 386 -4.96 34.76 -18.24
N PRO A 387 -4.63 35.24 -19.45
CA PRO A 387 -5.58 35.36 -20.56
C PRO A 387 -6.03 34.02 -21.18
N ASN A 388 -5.44 32.91 -20.73
CA ASN A 388 -5.78 31.53 -21.10
C ASN A 388 -7.10 31.06 -20.49
N HIS A 389 -7.68 31.83 -19.56
CA HIS A 389 -8.94 31.51 -18.90
C HIS A 389 -10.03 32.54 -19.24
N TRP A 390 -11.27 32.09 -19.35
CA TRP A 390 -12.45 32.96 -19.20
C TRP A 390 -12.69 33.21 -17.72
N ARG A 391 -13.21 34.39 -17.39
CA ARG A 391 -13.54 34.78 -16.01
C ARG A 391 -14.99 35.24 -15.93
N VAL A 392 -15.73 34.64 -15.01
CA VAL A 392 -16.94 35.22 -14.42
C VAL A 392 -16.47 36.16 -13.32
N THR A 393 -16.96 37.41 -13.30
CA THR A 393 -16.49 38.41 -12.30
C THR A 393 -17.29 38.41 -11.01
N GLU A 394 -18.59 38.14 -11.11
CA GLU A 394 -19.59 38.00 -10.05
C GLU A 394 -20.67 37.06 -10.62
N TRP A 395 -21.32 36.24 -9.80
CA TRP A 395 -22.42 35.35 -10.24
C TRP A 395 -23.78 35.95 -9.87
N GLU A 396 -24.71 36.07 -10.81
CA GLU A 396 -26.07 36.55 -10.52
C GLU A 396 -27.03 35.46 -10.02
N GLU A 397 -26.92 34.23 -10.52
CA GLU A 397 -27.78 33.11 -10.14
C GLU A 397 -26.94 31.82 -9.95
N GLY A 398 -26.89 31.30 -8.72
CA GLY A 398 -26.02 30.17 -8.37
C GLY A 398 -24.57 30.59 -8.11
N THR A 399 -23.66 29.61 -8.04
CA THR A 399 -22.22 29.78 -7.79
C THR A 399 -21.49 28.45 -8.04
N THR A 400 -20.18 28.36 -7.82
CA THR A 400 -19.45 27.08 -7.77
C THR A 400 -18.87 26.81 -6.37
N GLU A 401 -18.52 25.56 -6.07
CA GLU A 401 -17.83 25.17 -4.84
C GLU A 401 -16.79 24.08 -5.15
N GLY A 402 -15.97 23.66 -4.18
CA GLY A 402 -15.01 22.56 -4.40
C GLY A 402 -15.70 21.29 -4.92
N GLY A 403 -15.16 20.65 -5.95
CA GLY A 403 -15.81 19.54 -6.67
C GLY A 403 -16.55 19.97 -7.95
N SER A 404 -16.90 21.26 -8.09
CA SER A 404 -17.30 21.84 -9.37
C SER A 404 -16.14 21.88 -10.40
N SER A 405 -14.89 21.68 -9.97
CA SER A 405 -13.69 21.66 -10.81
C SER A 405 -13.86 20.76 -12.04
N GLY A 406 -13.38 21.21 -13.21
CA GLY A 406 -13.56 20.51 -14.48
C GLY A 406 -14.95 20.59 -15.11
N SER A 407 -15.94 21.22 -14.45
CA SER A 407 -17.27 21.42 -15.02
C SER A 407 -17.27 22.32 -16.26
N PRO A 408 -18.15 22.08 -17.25
CA PRO A 408 -18.26 22.90 -18.45
C PRO A 408 -18.86 24.29 -18.17
N MET A 409 -18.26 25.32 -18.79
CA MET A 409 -18.89 26.61 -19.03
C MET A 409 -19.45 26.65 -20.46
N PHE A 410 -20.76 26.93 -20.57
CA PHE A 410 -21.47 27.06 -21.84
C PHE A 410 -21.69 28.53 -22.24
N ASP A 411 -21.65 28.80 -23.55
CA ASP A 411 -22.10 30.06 -24.13
C ASP A 411 -23.63 30.13 -24.31
N GLN A 412 -24.14 31.27 -24.76
CA GLN A 412 -25.55 31.47 -25.13
C GLN A 412 -26.09 30.57 -26.27
N ASN A 413 -25.24 29.78 -26.92
CA ASN A 413 -25.61 28.77 -27.92
C ASN A 413 -25.51 27.34 -27.35
N GLN A 414 -25.31 27.19 -26.04
CA GLN A 414 -25.19 25.91 -25.33
C GLN A 414 -23.95 25.08 -25.74
N ARG A 415 -22.85 25.75 -26.10
CA ARG A 415 -21.56 25.14 -26.46
C ARG A 415 -20.51 25.43 -25.40
N ILE A 416 -19.69 24.43 -25.07
CA ILE A 416 -18.57 24.56 -24.13
C ILE A 416 -17.55 25.56 -24.66
N VAL A 417 -17.25 26.59 -23.87
CA VAL A 417 -16.18 27.58 -24.11
C VAL A 417 -14.99 27.42 -23.17
N GLY A 418 -15.13 26.62 -22.12
CA GLY A 418 -14.05 26.25 -21.20
C GLY A 418 -14.51 25.30 -20.08
N GLN A 419 -13.57 24.85 -19.24
CA GLN A 419 -13.82 24.00 -18.06
C GLN A 419 -13.31 24.66 -16.77
N LEU A 420 -13.97 24.45 -15.62
CA LEU A 420 -13.65 25.18 -14.38
C LEU A 420 -12.26 24.82 -13.87
N HIS A 421 -11.42 25.83 -13.65
CA HIS A 421 -10.19 25.70 -12.85
C HIS A 421 -10.53 25.97 -11.38
N GLY A 422 -11.20 27.10 -11.09
CA GLY A 422 -11.72 27.40 -9.75
C GLY A 422 -11.85 28.90 -9.50
N GLY A 423 -12.01 29.27 -8.23
CA GLY A 423 -12.11 30.67 -7.85
C GLY A 423 -12.32 30.95 -6.37
N THR A 424 -12.96 32.08 -6.06
CA THR A 424 -13.38 32.43 -4.69
C THR A 424 -14.90 32.60 -4.59
N ALA A 425 -15.63 32.08 -5.59
CA ALA A 425 -17.07 31.99 -5.55
C ALA A 425 -17.53 30.98 -4.48
N SER A 426 -18.65 31.28 -3.84
CA SER A 426 -19.34 30.44 -2.85
C SER A 426 -20.67 31.09 -2.47
N CYS A 427 -21.56 30.37 -1.79
CA CYS A 427 -22.83 30.96 -1.34
C CYS A 427 -22.70 32.06 -0.26
N SER A 428 -21.54 32.23 0.35
CA SER A 428 -21.21 33.37 1.23
C SER A 428 -20.49 34.51 0.49
N SER A 429 -20.04 34.29 -0.75
CA SER A 429 -19.21 35.21 -1.54
C SER A 429 -19.35 34.91 -3.03
N ILE A 430 -20.38 35.45 -3.69
CA ILE A 430 -20.73 35.25 -5.12
C ILE A 430 -19.74 35.91 -6.11
N THR A 431 -18.44 35.86 -5.80
CA THR A 431 -17.38 36.54 -6.55
C THR A 431 -17.00 35.81 -7.84
N TRP A 432 -15.72 35.65 -8.12
CA TRP A 432 -15.21 35.24 -9.42
C TRP A 432 -14.83 33.77 -9.45
N ASP A 433 -14.96 33.19 -10.64
CA ASP A 433 -14.37 31.91 -11.06
C ASP A 433 -13.67 32.10 -12.40
N GLU A 434 -12.60 31.35 -12.65
CA GLU A 434 -11.98 31.26 -13.97
C GLU A 434 -12.01 29.83 -14.55
N TYR A 435 -12.26 29.76 -15.86
CA TYR A 435 -12.45 28.54 -16.64
C TYR A 435 -11.40 28.49 -17.75
N GLY A 436 -10.65 27.40 -17.87
CA GLY A 436 -9.66 27.22 -18.94
C GLY A 436 -10.31 27.28 -20.31
N LYS A 437 -9.82 28.13 -21.23
CA LYS A 437 -10.49 28.33 -22.53
C LYS A 437 -10.26 27.16 -23.47
N ILE A 438 -11.32 26.73 -24.17
CA ILE A 438 -11.18 25.82 -25.32
C ILE A 438 -10.23 26.41 -26.38
N ASP A 439 -10.23 27.73 -26.63
CA ASP A 439 -9.28 28.39 -27.54
C ASP A 439 -7.80 28.24 -27.11
N ALA A 440 -7.51 28.38 -25.81
CA ALA A 440 -6.15 28.20 -25.28
C ALA A 440 -5.73 26.72 -25.30
N SER A 441 -6.64 25.84 -24.87
CA SER A 441 -6.48 24.39 -24.89
C SER A 441 -6.43 23.81 -26.31
N TRP A 442 -6.91 24.54 -27.34
CA TRP A 442 -6.94 24.08 -28.73
C TRP A 442 -5.55 23.80 -29.29
N THR A 443 -4.62 24.76 -29.11
CA THR A 443 -3.22 24.62 -29.51
C THR A 443 -2.34 24.18 -28.34
N GLY A 444 -2.71 24.55 -27.12
CA GLY A 444 -2.17 24.02 -25.86
C GLY A 444 -0.64 24.11 -25.78
N GLY A 445 -0.01 23.00 -25.36
CA GLY A 445 1.45 22.86 -25.32
C GLY A 445 2.10 22.56 -26.69
N GLY A 446 1.31 22.43 -27.76
CA GLY A 446 1.81 22.20 -29.13
C GLY A 446 1.98 20.73 -29.53
N THR A 447 1.66 19.77 -28.66
CA THR A 447 1.61 18.32 -28.95
C THR A 447 0.20 17.76 -28.72
N PRO A 448 -0.19 16.62 -29.33
CA PRO A 448 -1.50 16.00 -29.08
C PRO A 448 -1.73 15.69 -27.59
N SER A 449 -0.68 15.29 -26.87
CA SER A 449 -0.69 15.06 -25.41
C SER A 449 -0.88 16.32 -24.55
N SER A 450 -0.98 17.50 -25.16
CA SER A 450 -1.12 18.77 -24.46
C SER A 450 -2.10 19.75 -25.12
N ARG A 451 -2.99 19.27 -26.01
CA ARG A 451 -3.97 20.13 -26.71
C ARG A 451 -5.21 19.37 -27.21
N LEU A 452 -6.27 20.09 -27.54
CA LEU A 452 -7.56 19.52 -27.97
C LEU A 452 -7.69 19.26 -29.48
N GLN A 453 -6.96 19.99 -30.34
CA GLN A 453 -7.28 20.03 -31.77
C GLN A 453 -7.19 18.69 -32.50
N ASP A 454 -6.26 17.81 -32.12
CA ASP A 454 -6.07 16.50 -32.78
C ASP A 454 -7.19 15.51 -32.44
N TRP A 455 -7.96 15.78 -31.39
CA TRP A 455 -9.01 14.91 -30.86
C TRP A 455 -10.41 15.43 -31.23
N LEU A 456 -10.63 16.75 -31.13
CA LEU A 456 -11.93 17.39 -31.41
C LEU A 456 -12.12 17.82 -32.87
N ASP A 457 -11.04 17.96 -33.65
CA ASP A 457 -11.07 18.17 -35.11
C ASP A 457 -9.98 17.32 -35.83
N PRO A 458 -10.02 15.98 -35.69
CA PRO A 458 -8.97 15.08 -36.18
C PRO A 458 -8.79 15.12 -37.70
N GLU A 459 -9.86 15.40 -38.44
CA GLU A 459 -9.81 15.59 -39.90
C GLU A 459 -9.22 16.95 -40.33
N GLY A 460 -9.02 17.88 -39.39
CA GLY A 460 -8.55 19.23 -39.67
C GLY A 460 -9.52 20.05 -40.52
N THR A 461 -10.82 19.90 -40.28
CA THR A 461 -11.90 20.64 -40.97
C THR A 461 -11.75 22.15 -40.82
N GLY A 462 -11.10 22.59 -39.74
CA GLY A 462 -10.91 24.00 -39.40
C GLY A 462 -12.11 24.61 -38.68
N ALA A 463 -13.05 23.79 -38.19
CA ALA A 463 -14.22 24.23 -37.43
C ALA A 463 -13.83 25.17 -36.28
N THR A 464 -14.62 26.22 -36.04
CA THR A 464 -14.50 27.11 -34.87
C THR A 464 -15.55 26.81 -33.81
N THR A 465 -16.62 26.09 -34.19
CA THR A 465 -17.72 25.69 -33.32
C THR A 465 -18.29 24.35 -33.80
N MET A 466 -18.78 23.55 -32.87
CA MET A 466 -19.51 22.30 -33.10
C MET A 466 -20.75 22.28 -32.19
N ASP A 467 -21.89 21.82 -32.70
CA ASP A 467 -23.10 21.59 -31.90
C ASP A 467 -23.05 20.21 -31.22
N GLY A 468 -23.80 20.03 -30.13
CA GLY A 468 -23.84 18.75 -29.42
C GLY A 468 -24.70 17.69 -30.12
N VAL A 469 -24.48 16.43 -29.78
CA VAL A 469 -25.17 15.27 -30.38
C VAL A 469 -25.61 14.27 -29.31
N ASP A 470 -26.73 13.59 -29.56
CA ASP A 470 -27.30 12.60 -28.66
C ASP A 470 -26.64 11.23 -28.84
N HIS A 471 -26.30 10.54 -27.74
CA HIS A 471 -25.65 9.24 -27.81
C HIS A 471 -26.50 8.18 -28.56
N SER A 472 -27.83 8.31 -28.59
CA SER A 472 -28.71 7.38 -29.31
C SER A 472 -28.56 7.44 -30.85
N THR A 473 -27.81 8.39 -31.42
CA THR A 473 -27.42 8.35 -32.84
C THR A 473 -26.13 7.57 -33.10
N CYS A 474 -25.39 7.20 -32.06
CA CYS A 474 -24.22 6.33 -32.13
C CYS A 474 -24.62 4.86 -31.95
N ILE A 475 -24.16 4.00 -32.86
CA ILE A 475 -24.30 2.54 -32.74
C ILE A 475 -22.94 2.00 -32.29
N PHE A 476 -22.76 1.86 -30.98
CA PHE A 476 -21.59 1.18 -30.44
C PHE A 476 -21.72 -0.34 -30.63
N GLN A 477 -20.63 -0.98 -31.02
CA GLN A 477 -20.35 -2.38 -30.72
C GLN A 477 -19.21 -2.40 -29.69
N PRO A 478 -19.10 -3.42 -28.82
CA PRO A 478 -17.91 -3.56 -28.00
C PRO A 478 -16.75 -4.08 -28.87
N ALA A 479 -15.57 -3.49 -28.70
CA ALA A 479 -14.37 -3.84 -29.45
C ALA A 479 -14.01 -5.33 -29.39
N GLY A 480 -13.52 -5.86 -30.51
CA GLY A 480 -12.96 -7.20 -30.57
C GLY A 480 -11.67 -7.31 -29.75
N THR A 481 -11.51 -8.42 -29.02
CA THR A 481 -10.37 -8.71 -28.15
C THR A 481 -9.79 -10.07 -28.47
N VAL A 482 -8.46 -10.16 -28.67
CA VAL A 482 -7.72 -11.43 -28.81
C VAL A 482 -6.73 -11.54 -27.66
N ALA A 483 -6.58 -12.75 -27.11
CA ALA A 483 -5.66 -13.00 -26.00
C ALA A 483 -5.14 -14.44 -25.99
N PHE A 484 -3.97 -14.62 -25.37
CA PHE A 484 -3.55 -15.91 -24.82
C PHE A 484 -4.31 -16.20 -23.52
N VAL A 485 -4.78 -17.43 -23.32
CA VAL A 485 -5.50 -17.85 -22.10
C VAL A 485 -4.52 -17.96 -20.94
N GLU A 486 -3.36 -18.59 -21.17
CA GLU A 486 -2.29 -18.75 -20.20
C GLU A 486 -1.34 -17.52 -20.17
N SER A 487 -0.70 -17.26 -19.03
CA SER A 487 0.15 -16.08 -18.76
C SER A 487 1.63 -16.27 -19.10
N LEU A 488 2.09 -17.51 -19.21
CA LEU A 488 3.44 -17.92 -19.58
C LEU A 488 3.37 -19.30 -20.24
N TYR A 489 4.37 -19.69 -21.04
CA TYR A 489 4.38 -20.98 -21.75
C TYR A 489 5.77 -21.61 -21.81
N THR A 490 5.82 -22.95 -21.82
CA THR A 490 7.02 -23.73 -22.13
C THR A 490 7.20 -23.99 -23.62
N CYS A 491 8.42 -24.36 -24.03
CA CYS A 491 8.77 -24.64 -25.44
C CYS A 491 7.94 -25.77 -26.09
N ASP A 492 7.33 -26.67 -25.30
CA ASP A 492 6.56 -27.82 -25.77
C ASP A 492 5.04 -27.66 -25.55
N ASP A 493 4.58 -26.50 -25.08
CA ASP A 493 3.17 -26.24 -24.76
C ASP A 493 2.27 -26.14 -26.00
N VAL A 494 0.97 -26.15 -25.75
CA VAL A 494 -0.06 -25.83 -26.74
C VAL A 494 -0.71 -24.52 -26.30
N VAL A 495 -0.39 -23.40 -26.96
CA VAL A 495 -1.01 -22.12 -26.62
C VAL A 495 -2.51 -22.17 -26.86
N THR A 496 -3.29 -21.68 -25.90
CA THR A 496 -4.72 -21.51 -26.08
C THR A 496 -5.01 -20.04 -26.39
N LEU A 497 -5.72 -19.79 -27.49
CA LEU A 497 -6.07 -18.45 -27.97
C LEU A 497 -7.57 -18.22 -27.79
N SER A 498 -7.92 -17.16 -27.09
CA SER A 498 -9.30 -16.67 -26.91
C SER A 498 -9.53 -15.45 -27.81
N LEU A 499 -10.71 -15.37 -28.41
CA LEU A 499 -11.20 -14.19 -29.11
C LEU A 499 -12.64 -13.90 -28.67
N ARG A 500 -12.94 -12.66 -28.33
CA ARG A 500 -14.33 -12.16 -28.20
C ARG A 500 -14.53 -10.98 -29.14
N ASP A 501 -15.50 -11.10 -30.02
CA ASP A 501 -16.02 -10.01 -30.85
C ASP A 501 -17.52 -10.24 -31.09
N ASP A 502 -18.33 -9.32 -30.58
CA ASP A 502 -19.79 -9.39 -30.69
C ASP A 502 -20.29 -9.04 -32.11
N SER A 503 -19.47 -8.39 -32.96
CA SER A 503 -19.73 -8.20 -34.39
C SER A 503 -19.71 -9.52 -35.18
N LEU A 504 -18.95 -10.52 -34.69
CA LEU A 504 -18.85 -11.86 -35.28
C LEU A 504 -19.91 -12.85 -34.77
N GLN A 505 -20.97 -12.39 -34.09
CA GLN A 505 -22.10 -13.24 -33.69
C GLN A 505 -22.74 -13.94 -34.91
N GLY A 506 -22.61 -15.26 -34.96
CA GLY A 506 -23.11 -16.12 -36.04
C GLY A 506 -22.06 -16.52 -37.08
N SER A 507 -20.83 -16.00 -36.98
CA SER A 507 -19.69 -16.49 -37.77
C SER A 507 -19.33 -17.94 -37.36
N PRO A 508 -19.00 -18.82 -38.32
CA PRO A 508 -18.74 -20.24 -38.04
C PRO A 508 -17.31 -20.51 -37.53
N SER A 509 -16.39 -19.56 -37.73
CA SER A 509 -14.98 -19.56 -37.34
C SER A 509 -14.42 -18.15 -37.53
N GLN A 510 -13.27 -17.85 -36.95
CA GLN A 510 -12.48 -16.65 -37.23
C GLN A 510 -11.00 -17.01 -37.26
N ASP A 511 -10.24 -16.45 -38.21
CA ASP A 511 -8.79 -16.66 -38.31
C ASP A 511 -8.03 -15.54 -37.56
N VAL A 512 -6.92 -15.90 -36.91
CA VAL A 512 -5.93 -15.00 -36.30
C VAL A 512 -4.53 -15.36 -36.78
N THR A 513 -3.59 -14.41 -36.72
CA THR A 513 -2.16 -14.66 -37.03
C THR A 513 -1.36 -14.86 -35.74
N LEU A 514 -0.37 -15.75 -35.78
CA LEU A 514 0.50 -16.06 -34.64
C LEU A 514 1.95 -16.14 -35.12
N TYR A 515 2.89 -15.51 -34.40
CA TYR A 515 4.33 -15.55 -34.73
C TYR A 515 5.20 -15.43 -33.47
N SER A 516 6.50 -15.67 -33.60
CA SER A 516 7.49 -15.48 -32.52
C SER A 516 8.74 -14.75 -33.02
N ASP A 517 9.64 -14.39 -32.11
CA ASP A 517 10.97 -13.89 -32.47
C ASP A 517 11.81 -14.91 -33.27
N SER A 518 11.73 -16.21 -32.94
CA SER A 518 12.33 -17.28 -33.74
C SER A 518 11.62 -17.53 -35.08
N GLU A 519 10.30 -17.38 -35.13
CA GLU A 519 9.43 -17.63 -36.28
C GLU A 519 8.64 -16.38 -36.68
N THR A 520 9.36 -15.37 -37.18
CA THR A 520 8.80 -14.08 -37.65
C THR A 520 7.88 -14.17 -38.89
N ALA A 521 7.64 -15.36 -39.42
CA ALA A 521 6.74 -15.59 -40.56
C ALA A 521 5.41 -16.15 -40.04
N PRO A 522 4.29 -15.39 -40.07
CA PRO A 522 3.11 -15.77 -39.30
C PRO A 522 2.45 -17.07 -39.72
N GLU A 523 2.08 -17.84 -38.71
CA GLU A 523 1.12 -18.93 -38.77
C GLU A 523 -0.31 -18.40 -38.78
N THR A 524 -1.25 -19.19 -39.30
CA THR A 524 -2.68 -18.86 -39.29
C THR A 524 -3.41 -19.86 -38.41
N VAL A 525 -4.01 -19.36 -37.32
CA VAL A 525 -4.79 -20.17 -36.37
C VAL A 525 -6.27 -19.94 -36.61
N MET A 526 -7.00 -21.01 -36.89
CA MET A 526 -8.46 -20.95 -37.08
C MET A 526 -9.15 -21.20 -35.73
N LEU A 527 -9.78 -20.15 -35.19
CA LEU A 527 -10.56 -20.20 -33.96
C LEU A 527 -11.99 -20.66 -34.25
N LEU A 528 -12.55 -21.48 -33.36
CA LEU A 528 -13.91 -22.02 -33.46
C LEU A 528 -14.81 -21.43 -32.36
N PRO A 529 -16.09 -21.15 -32.64
CA PRO A 529 -16.98 -20.56 -31.65
C PRO A 529 -17.20 -21.51 -30.46
N ILE A 530 -17.02 -21.00 -29.24
CA ILE A 530 -17.22 -21.76 -27.99
C ILE A 530 -18.68 -22.23 -27.90
N GLU A 531 -19.61 -21.31 -28.18
CA GLU A 531 -21.03 -21.60 -28.36
C GLU A 531 -21.54 -21.03 -29.70
N PRO A 532 -22.45 -21.74 -30.42
CA PRO A 532 -22.96 -21.27 -31.71
C PRO A 532 -23.67 -19.91 -31.62
N GLY A 533 -23.08 -18.90 -32.27
CA GLY A 533 -23.64 -17.55 -32.32
C GLY A 533 -23.22 -16.61 -31.18
N SER A 534 -22.28 -17.02 -30.33
CA SER A 534 -21.86 -16.25 -29.14
C SER A 534 -20.91 -15.08 -29.38
N GLY A 535 -20.29 -14.96 -30.55
CA GLY A 535 -19.19 -14.00 -30.77
C GLY A 535 -17.89 -14.35 -30.02
N ARG A 536 -17.85 -15.48 -29.33
CA ARG A 536 -16.69 -15.96 -28.56
C ARG A 536 -16.08 -17.18 -29.23
N PHE A 537 -14.77 -17.16 -29.47
CA PHE A 537 -14.03 -18.20 -30.17
C PHE A 537 -12.83 -18.66 -29.35
N LEU A 538 -12.46 -19.91 -29.52
CA LEU A 538 -11.28 -20.53 -28.94
C LEU A 538 -10.51 -21.30 -30.03
N GLY A 539 -9.20 -21.31 -29.93
CA GLY A 539 -8.34 -22.16 -30.76
C GLY A 539 -7.06 -22.51 -30.01
N THR A 540 -6.32 -23.48 -30.54
CA THR A 540 -5.10 -24.01 -29.92
C THR A 540 -4.01 -24.16 -30.96
N PHE A 541 -2.77 -23.85 -30.62
CA PHE A 541 -1.64 -24.01 -31.53
C PHE A 541 -0.40 -24.55 -30.79
N PRO A 542 0.27 -25.61 -31.28
CA PRO A 542 1.41 -26.18 -30.57
C PRO A 542 2.67 -25.32 -30.78
N LEU A 543 3.41 -25.09 -29.70
CA LEU A 543 4.78 -24.61 -29.73
C LEU A 543 5.75 -25.78 -30.00
N ALA A 544 6.99 -25.46 -30.37
CA ALA A 544 8.10 -26.41 -30.38
C ALA A 544 9.45 -25.70 -30.40
N GLU A 545 10.46 -26.26 -29.73
CA GLU A 545 11.86 -25.92 -30.01
C GLU A 545 12.31 -26.54 -31.35
N ALA A 546 12.14 -25.79 -32.44
CA ALA A 546 12.37 -26.27 -33.81
C ALA A 546 12.97 -25.18 -34.73
N PRO A 547 13.54 -25.53 -35.90
CA PRO A 547 13.87 -24.55 -36.92
C PRO A 547 12.59 -23.96 -37.52
N PRO A 548 12.49 -22.63 -37.73
CA PRO A 548 11.27 -21.97 -38.23
C PRO A 548 10.89 -22.42 -39.65
N VAL A 549 9.64 -22.88 -39.81
CA VAL A 549 9.02 -23.33 -41.06
C VAL A 549 7.53 -22.94 -41.12
N ALA A 550 7.25 -21.73 -41.57
CA ALA A 550 5.88 -21.24 -41.76
C ALA A 550 4.94 -22.20 -42.53
N ALA A 551 3.70 -22.29 -42.02
CA ALA A 551 2.60 -23.16 -42.41
C ALA A 551 2.87 -24.67 -42.23
N ASP A 552 3.69 -25.09 -41.27
CA ASP A 552 3.87 -26.52 -40.91
C ASP A 552 2.87 -27.04 -39.86
N GLY A 553 2.20 -26.13 -39.13
CA GLY A 553 1.21 -26.45 -38.09
C GLY A 553 1.76 -26.52 -36.66
N ARG A 554 2.94 -25.95 -36.40
CA ARG A 554 3.44 -25.55 -35.07
C ARG A 554 4.01 -24.13 -35.15
N LEU A 555 4.28 -23.52 -34.01
CA LEU A 555 5.09 -22.30 -33.93
C LEU A 555 6.46 -22.63 -33.33
N SER A 556 7.54 -22.26 -34.01
CA SER A 556 8.89 -22.46 -33.48
C SER A 556 9.24 -21.40 -32.44
N VAL A 557 9.74 -21.81 -31.27
CA VAL A 557 10.08 -20.93 -30.14
C VAL A 557 11.39 -21.34 -29.46
N ALA A 558 11.93 -20.45 -28.64
CA ALA A 558 13.03 -20.69 -27.70
C ALA A 558 12.77 -19.97 -26.36
N HIS A 559 13.46 -20.35 -25.28
CA HIS A 559 13.41 -19.61 -24.01
C HIS A 559 13.83 -18.15 -24.24
N GLY A 560 13.01 -17.22 -23.74
CA GLY A 560 13.15 -15.77 -23.91
C GLY A 560 12.49 -15.21 -25.18
N ASP A 561 11.89 -16.03 -26.05
CA ASP A 561 11.13 -15.53 -27.22
C ASP A 561 9.84 -14.84 -26.79
N THR A 562 9.48 -13.76 -27.48
CA THR A 562 8.12 -13.21 -27.45
C THR A 562 7.27 -13.89 -28.52
N VAL A 563 6.15 -14.48 -28.12
CA VAL A 563 5.10 -14.98 -29.01
C VAL A 563 3.99 -13.94 -29.09
N THR A 564 3.58 -13.56 -30.30
CA THR A 564 2.55 -12.56 -30.57
C THR A 564 1.38 -13.19 -31.31
N VAL A 565 0.15 -12.97 -30.82
CA VAL A 565 -1.09 -13.21 -31.58
C VAL A 565 -1.62 -11.87 -32.09
N GLU A 566 -2.13 -11.85 -33.32
CA GLU A 566 -2.81 -10.70 -33.90
C GLU A 566 -4.19 -11.07 -34.44
N TYR A 567 -5.13 -10.15 -34.27
CA TYR A 567 -6.47 -10.19 -34.84
C TYR A 567 -6.78 -8.82 -35.44
N VAL A 568 -7.40 -8.80 -36.63
CA VAL A 568 -7.86 -7.56 -37.25
C VAL A 568 -9.35 -7.41 -37.00
N ASP A 569 -9.67 -6.52 -36.07
CA ASP A 569 -11.02 -6.10 -35.70
C ASP A 569 -11.62 -5.25 -36.82
N ALA A 570 -12.69 -5.75 -37.45
CA ALA A 570 -13.26 -5.13 -38.64
C ALA A 570 -13.95 -3.79 -38.33
N ASP A 571 -14.57 -3.69 -37.16
CA ASP A 571 -15.35 -2.56 -36.65
C ASP A 571 -15.36 -2.67 -35.13
N ASP A 572 -14.52 -1.86 -34.47
CA ASP A 572 -14.37 -1.95 -33.02
C ASP A 572 -15.53 -1.31 -32.24
N GLY A 573 -16.48 -0.70 -32.96
CA GLY A 573 -17.59 0.04 -32.39
C GLY A 573 -17.23 1.28 -31.57
N GLU A 574 -15.95 1.67 -31.52
CA GLU A 574 -15.45 3.02 -31.17
C GLU A 574 -15.17 3.85 -32.44
N GLY A 575 -15.66 3.41 -33.61
CA GLY A 575 -15.51 4.06 -34.92
C GLY A 575 -14.23 3.67 -35.69
N GLY A 576 -13.38 2.82 -35.11
CA GLY A 576 -12.20 2.26 -35.75
C GLY A 576 -12.54 1.14 -36.73
N THR A 577 -11.88 1.11 -37.90
CA THR A 577 -12.08 0.04 -38.90
C THR A 577 -10.78 -0.67 -39.23
N ASN A 578 -10.79 -2.00 -39.22
CA ASN A 578 -9.61 -2.86 -39.41
C ASN A 578 -8.50 -2.55 -38.39
N LEU A 579 -8.85 -2.37 -37.12
CA LEU A 579 -7.87 -2.14 -36.06
C LEU A 579 -7.14 -3.44 -35.73
N LEU A 580 -5.82 -3.32 -35.56
CA LEU A 580 -4.98 -4.43 -35.13
C LEU A 580 -5.11 -4.58 -33.61
N ARG A 581 -5.64 -5.71 -33.18
CA ARG A 581 -5.63 -6.18 -31.79
C ARG A 581 -4.50 -7.18 -31.66
N GLN A 582 -3.68 -7.05 -30.63
CA GLN A 582 -2.56 -7.97 -30.39
C GLN A 582 -2.53 -8.33 -28.91
N ASP A 583 -2.02 -9.52 -28.63
CA ASP A 583 -1.57 -9.92 -27.31
C ASP A 583 -0.20 -10.60 -27.45
N THR A 584 0.60 -10.59 -26.38
CA THR A 584 1.99 -11.06 -26.38
C THR A 584 2.31 -11.85 -25.11
N ARG A 585 3.05 -12.94 -25.24
CA ARG A 585 3.55 -13.75 -24.11
C ARG A 585 5.01 -14.09 -24.31
N THR A 586 5.76 -14.12 -23.22
CA THR A 586 7.11 -14.69 -23.20
C THR A 586 7.04 -16.21 -23.12
N VAL A 587 8.06 -16.88 -23.66
CA VAL A 587 8.22 -18.34 -23.56
C VAL A 587 9.41 -18.64 -22.66
N ASP A 588 9.22 -19.56 -21.72
CA ASP A 588 10.25 -20.00 -20.78
C ASP A 588 10.34 -21.52 -20.70
N CYS A 589 11.53 -22.05 -20.94
CA CYS A 589 11.80 -23.47 -21.13
C CYS A 589 12.93 -23.98 -20.23
N GLN A 590 13.33 -23.23 -19.19
CA GLN A 590 14.42 -23.59 -18.29
C GLN A 590 13.86 -23.72 -16.87
N PRO A 591 14.25 -24.77 -16.11
CA PRO A 591 13.92 -24.84 -14.70
C PRO A 591 14.90 -24.01 -13.86
N PRO A 592 14.45 -23.49 -12.70
CA PRO A 592 15.25 -22.60 -11.86
C PRO A 592 16.52 -23.29 -11.36
N ALA A 593 17.66 -22.63 -11.46
CA ALA A 593 18.96 -23.15 -11.03
C ALA A 593 19.15 -22.98 -9.51
N ILE A 594 18.80 -24.02 -8.76
CA ILE A 594 19.01 -24.07 -7.31
C ILE A 594 20.50 -24.01 -6.94
N THR A 595 20.85 -23.12 -6.01
CA THR A 595 22.21 -22.98 -5.44
C THR A 595 22.16 -22.69 -3.92
N ASN A 596 23.33 -22.67 -3.27
CA ASN A 596 23.53 -22.25 -1.87
C ASN A 596 22.68 -22.98 -0.79
N VAL A 597 22.24 -24.21 -1.08
CA VAL A 597 21.45 -25.03 -0.15
C VAL A 597 22.19 -25.27 1.17
N ALA A 598 21.63 -24.77 2.27
CA ALA A 598 22.19 -24.86 3.61
C ALA A 598 21.11 -25.13 4.68
N SER A 599 21.54 -25.37 5.92
CA SER A 599 20.67 -25.44 7.10
C SER A 599 21.30 -24.68 8.26
N SER A 600 20.52 -23.84 8.93
CA SER A 600 20.91 -23.02 10.09
C SER A 600 19.93 -23.21 11.26
N ASP A 601 20.22 -22.55 12.39
CA ASP A 601 19.29 -22.40 13.52
C ASP A 601 18.71 -23.72 14.05
N VAL A 602 19.55 -24.77 13.98
CA VAL A 602 19.19 -26.13 14.34
C VAL A 602 19.14 -26.26 15.86
N THR A 603 17.95 -26.45 16.39
CA THR A 603 17.70 -26.72 17.82
C THR A 603 17.28 -28.19 18.01
N GLY A 604 16.79 -28.54 19.20
CA GLY A 604 16.11 -29.83 19.39
C GLY A 604 14.70 -29.92 18.78
N PHE A 605 14.14 -28.84 18.21
CA PHE A 605 12.76 -28.79 17.69
C PHE A 605 12.58 -28.07 16.35
N GLN A 606 13.55 -27.26 15.93
CA GLN A 606 13.52 -26.54 14.66
C GLN A 606 14.84 -26.60 13.90
N ALA A 607 14.78 -26.28 12.61
CA ALA A 607 15.93 -26.01 11.74
C ALA A 607 15.45 -25.13 10.58
N THR A 608 16.20 -24.09 10.23
CA THR A 608 15.91 -23.28 9.03
C THR A 608 16.68 -23.86 7.85
N VAL A 609 16.02 -24.00 6.70
CA VAL A 609 16.65 -24.43 5.44
C VAL A 609 16.61 -23.26 4.46
N THR A 610 17.75 -22.93 3.86
CA THR A 610 17.89 -21.81 2.93
C THR A 610 18.51 -22.25 1.61
N TRP A 611 18.13 -21.59 0.51
CA TRP A 611 18.73 -21.76 -0.82
C TRP A 611 18.36 -20.58 -1.73
N ASP A 612 19.03 -20.46 -2.87
CA ASP A 612 18.75 -19.43 -3.89
C ASP A 612 18.36 -20.08 -5.23
N THR A 613 17.59 -19.37 -6.05
CA THR A 613 17.36 -19.63 -7.48
C THR A 613 17.75 -18.41 -8.33
N ASP A 614 18.03 -18.62 -9.61
CA ASP A 614 18.32 -17.54 -10.56
C ASP A 614 17.08 -16.84 -11.13
N GLU A 615 15.88 -17.36 -10.85
CA GLU A 615 14.59 -16.79 -11.22
C GLU A 615 13.49 -17.09 -10.19
N PRO A 616 12.38 -16.30 -10.14
CA PRO A 616 11.34 -16.45 -9.11
C PRO A 616 10.64 -17.81 -9.17
N ALA A 617 10.72 -18.56 -8.08
CA ALA A 617 10.20 -19.92 -7.97
C ALA A 617 9.57 -20.21 -6.60
N ASP A 618 8.77 -21.27 -6.50
CA ASP A 618 8.19 -21.72 -5.22
C ASP A 618 9.25 -22.30 -4.27
N SER A 619 8.89 -22.43 -2.99
CA SER A 619 9.82 -22.90 -1.95
C SER A 619 9.35 -24.25 -1.39
N SER A 620 10.12 -25.32 -1.57
CA SER A 620 9.75 -26.66 -1.06
C SER A 620 10.94 -27.41 -0.44
N VAL A 621 10.78 -27.85 0.81
CA VAL A 621 11.76 -28.66 1.55
C VAL A 621 11.14 -30.00 1.92
N SER A 622 11.72 -31.09 1.45
CA SER A 622 11.33 -32.45 1.84
C SER A 622 12.37 -33.05 2.78
N TYR A 623 11.96 -33.38 4.02
CA TYR A 623 12.84 -33.75 5.13
C TYR A 623 12.35 -34.94 5.95
N GLY A 624 13.24 -35.73 6.54
CA GLY A 624 12.89 -36.81 7.47
C GLY A 624 14.04 -37.72 7.89
N LEU A 625 13.78 -38.61 8.85
CA LEU A 625 14.80 -39.48 9.46
C LEU A 625 15.25 -40.67 8.57
N THR A 626 14.51 -40.98 7.51
CA THR A 626 14.82 -42.10 6.60
C THR A 626 14.46 -41.76 5.16
N PRO A 627 15.33 -42.04 4.16
CA PRO A 627 15.04 -41.77 2.75
C PRO A 627 13.75 -42.41 2.27
N GLY A 628 12.91 -41.65 1.58
CA GLY A 628 11.61 -42.12 1.08
C GLY A 628 10.51 -42.19 2.15
N SER A 629 10.70 -41.56 3.31
CA SER A 629 9.65 -41.29 4.31
C SER A 629 9.86 -39.89 4.87
N PHE A 630 9.79 -38.92 3.97
CA PHE A 630 9.93 -37.50 4.26
C PHE A 630 8.56 -36.83 4.42
N THR A 631 8.52 -35.81 5.27
CA THR A 631 7.50 -34.76 5.30
C THR A 631 7.94 -33.65 4.35
N THR A 632 7.00 -32.97 3.70
CA THR A 632 7.29 -31.77 2.90
C THR A 632 6.72 -30.55 3.61
N ALA A 633 7.53 -29.50 3.73
CA ALA A 633 7.08 -28.15 4.05
C ALA A 633 7.29 -27.28 2.80
N ALA A 634 6.33 -26.42 2.48
CA ALA A 634 6.38 -25.60 1.27
C ALA A 634 5.60 -24.29 1.41
N THR A 635 6.01 -23.27 0.66
CA THR A 635 5.29 -22.00 0.46
C THR A 635 5.19 -21.73 -1.04
N ALA A 636 4.06 -21.15 -1.47
CA ALA A 636 3.74 -20.94 -2.89
C ALA A 636 4.18 -19.57 -3.45
N GLY A 637 4.83 -18.73 -2.63
CA GLY A 637 5.35 -17.44 -3.06
C GLY A 637 6.55 -17.62 -3.98
N LEU A 638 6.55 -16.92 -5.11
CA LEU A 638 7.65 -16.95 -6.08
C LEU A 638 8.77 -16.01 -5.60
N LEU A 639 9.88 -16.59 -5.15
CA LEU A 639 11.05 -15.89 -4.59
C LEU A 639 12.32 -16.33 -5.33
N THR A 640 13.39 -15.54 -5.22
CA THR A 640 14.75 -15.93 -5.70
C THR A 640 15.70 -16.29 -4.56
N GLY A 641 15.37 -15.89 -3.33
CA GLY A 641 16.04 -16.31 -2.11
C GLY A 641 14.98 -16.95 -1.22
N HIS A 642 15.23 -18.16 -0.75
CA HIS A 642 14.26 -18.99 -0.06
C HIS A 642 14.74 -19.26 1.36
N ASP A 643 13.84 -19.09 2.32
CA ASP A 643 13.99 -19.59 3.68
C ASP A 643 12.75 -20.42 4.06
N LEU A 644 12.98 -21.51 4.80
CA LEU A 644 11.89 -22.33 5.31
C LEU A 644 12.26 -22.91 6.68
N THR A 645 11.59 -22.42 7.72
CA THR A 645 11.73 -22.95 9.08
C THR A 645 10.96 -24.26 9.23
N LEU A 646 11.68 -25.35 9.46
CA LEU A 646 11.14 -26.65 9.81
C LEU A 646 10.87 -26.69 11.32
N LEU A 647 9.69 -27.13 11.73
CA LEU A 647 9.24 -27.16 13.13
C LEU A 647 8.78 -28.56 13.56
N GLY A 648 8.72 -28.81 14.89
CA GLY A 648 8.24 -30.08 15.46
C GLY A 648 9.20 -31.25 15.24
N LEU A 649 10.50 -30.96 15.15
CA LEU A 649 11.54 -31.96 14.93
C LEU A 649 11.78 -32.82 16.18
N GLN A 650 12.17 -34.08 15.98
CA GLN A 650 12.53 -34.97 17.09
C GLN A 650 13.93 -34.63 17.59
N GLU A 651 14.12 -34.53 18.90
CA GLU A 651 15.44 -34.32 19.52
C GLU A 651 16.44 -35.46 19.24
N CYS A 652 17.74 -35.15 19.40
CA CYS A 652 18.85 -36.11 19.29
C CYS A 652 18.84 -36.92 17.98
N SER A 653 18.41 -36.33 16.86
CA SER A 653 18.05 -37.07 15.63
C SER A 653 18.64 -36.45 14.37
N VAL A 654 19.28 -37.29 13.55
CA VAL A 654 19.78 -36.89 12.23
C VAL A 654 18.64 -36.89 11.22
N TYR A 655 18.33 -35.72 10.68
CA TYR A 655 17.41 -35.52 9.57
C TYR A 655 18.18 -35.52 8.24
N LEU A 656 17.52 -36.03 7.20
CA LEU A 656 17.94 -35.95 5.81
C LEU A 656 16.96 -35.02 5.09
N TYR A 657 17.43 -34.15 4.20
CA TYR A 657 16.56 -33.29 3.41
C TYR A 657 17.05 -33.04 1.97
N SER A 658 16.13 -32.57 1.13
CA SER A 658 16.33 -32.10 -0.24
C SER A 658 15.38 -30.93 -0.52
N VAL A 659 15.81 -29.99 -1.35
CA VAL A 659 15.00 -28.83 -1.75
C VAL A 659 14.47 -28.97 -3.17
N ALA A 660 13.36 -28.31 -3.47
CA ALA A 660 12.79 -28.19 -4.80
C ALA A 660 12.13 -26.82 -4.98
N SER A 661 12.16 -26.35 -6.22
CA SER A 661 11.59 -25.07 -6.63
C SER A 661 11.03 -25.19 -8.05
N THR A 662 9.88 -24.58 -8.28
CA THR A 662 9.15 -24.55 -9.55
C THR A 662 8.86 -23.10 -9.91
N ASP A 663 9.22 -22.71 -11.13
CA ASP A 663 8.97 -21.36 -11.65
C ASP A 663 7.48 -21.10 -12.00
N GLN A 664 7.19 -19.91 -12.52
CA GLN A 664 5.86 -19.53 -12.99
C GLN A 664 5.40 -20.30 -14.26
N ALA A 665 6.32 -20.86 -15.05
CA ALA A 665 6.02 -21.64 -16.25
C ALA A 665 5.72 -23.12 -15.94
N GLY A 666 5.99 -23.57 -14.71
CA GLY A 666 5.85 -24.96 -14.29
C GLY A 666 7.11 -25.80 -14.55
N ASN A 667 8.26 -25.21 -14.86
CA ASN A 667 9.52 -25.96 -14.90
C ASN A 667 10.04 -26.13 -13.45
N SER A 668 10.23 -27.38 -13.03
CA SER A 668 10.71 -27.70 -11.67
C SER A 668 12.17 -28.16 -11.66
N ALA A 669 12.92 -27.70 -10.66
CA ALA A 669 14.22 -28.22 -10.25
C ALA A 669 14.17 -28.83 -8.85
N SER A 670 15.15 -29.67 -8.53
CA SER A 670 15.35 -30.22 -7.19
C SER A 670 16.83 -30.50 -6.93
N ASP A 671 17.33 -30.17 -5.74
CA ASP A 671 18.66 -30.59 -5.28
C ASP A 671 18.57 -31.55 -4.08
N ASP A 672 19.08 -32.75 -4.28
CA ASP A 672 19.17 -33.83 -3.30
C ASP A 672 20.63 -34.19 -2.94
N ASN A 673 21.57 -33.26 -3.16
CA ASN A 673 23.01 -33.47 -2.96
C ASN A 673 23.51 -34.72 -3.72
N LEU A 674 23.15 -34.82 -5.01
CA LEU A 674 23.49 -35.94 -5.90
C LEU A 674 23.03 -37.33 -5.38
N GLY A 675 21.87 -37.38 -4.75
CA GLY A 675 21.30 -38.55 -4.09
C GLY A 675 21.92 -38.90 -2.73
N GLY A 676 22.75 -38.01 -2.18
CA GLY A 676 23.30 -38.12 -0.82
C GLY A 676 22.36 -37.59 0.27
N TYR A 677 21.45 -36.68 -0.09
CA TYR A 677 20.74 -35.75 0.77
C TYR A 677 21.65 -34.78 1.53
N TYR A 678 21.08 -33.65 1.95
CA TYR A 678 21.65 -32.78 2.97
C TYR A 678 21.26 -33.33 4.34
N THR A 679 22.01 -32.97 5.40
CA THR A 679 21.76 -33.47 6.76
C THR A 679 22.01 -32.43 7.82
N PHE A 680 21.17 -32.42 8.85
CA PHE A 680 21.42 -31.76 10.13
C PHE A 680 21.06 -32.72 11.28
N GLU A 681 21.61 -32.49 12.48
CA GLU A 681 21.30 -33.26 13.70
C GLU A 681 20.68 -32.33 14.74
N THR A 682 19.51 -32.69 15.26
CA THR A 682 18.81 -31.92 16.29
C THR A 682 19.42 -32.19 17.66
N GLY A 683 19.63 -31.12 18.43
CA GLY A 683 20.10 -31.20 19.81
C GLY A 683 18.99 -31.54 20.81
N LYS A 684 19.18 -31.13 22.06
CA LYS A 684 18.11 -31.08 23.07
C LYS A 684 17.20 -29.88 22.89
N ASN A 685 15.92 -30.02 23.22
CA ASN A 685 14.97 -28.92 23.34
C ASN A 685 14.45 -28.89 24.79
N THR A 686 15.21 -28.22 25.65
CA THR A 686 14.88 -28.05 27.08
C THR A 686 14.37 -26.67 27.43
N ARG A 687 14.70 -25.62 26.67
CA ARG A 687 14.26 -24.23 26.90
C ARG A 687 13.99 -23.48 25.59
N PRO A 688 12.91 -23.77 24.84
CA PRO A 688 12.60 -23.01 23.64
C PRO A 688 12.16 -21.59 24.01
N GLN A 689 12.60 -20.62 23.22
CA GLN A 689 12.10 -19.25 23.23
C GLN A 689 11.42 -19.02 21.89
N ILE A 690 10.13 -18.69 21.92
CA ILE A 690 9.29 -18.59 20.72
C ILE A 690 8.73 -17.17 20.68
N PRO A 691 9.17 -16.31 19.72
CA PRO A 691 8.69 -14.94 19.61
C PRO A 691 7.32 -14.87 18.90
N SER A 692 6.57 -13.78 19.14
CA SER A 692 5.37 -13.45 18.38
C SER A 692 5.71 -12.97 16.97
N THR A 693 4.91 -13.38 15.99
CA THR A 693 5.04 -12.97 14.57
C THR A 693 3.84 -12.18 14.06
N ASP A 694 2.79 -12.04 14.86
CA ASP A 694 1.54 -11.31 14.57
C ASP A 694 1.47 -9.94 15.28
N THR A 695 2.62 -9.42 15.74
CA THR A 695 2.77 -8.12 16.41
C THR A 695 3.48 -7.11 15.48
N PRO A 696 3.18 -5.79 15.57
CA PRO A 696 2.45 -5.13 16.65
C PRO A 696 0.92 -5.22 16.55
N VAL A 697 0.24 -5.38 17.70
CA VAL A 697 -1.23 -5.40 17.80
C VAL A 697 -1.71 -4.20 18.61
N ALA A 698 -2.55 -3.35 18.01
CA ALA A 698 -3.13 -2.18 18.67
C ALA A 698 -4.10 -2.57 19.80
N ILE A 699 -3.93 -1.94 20.97
CA ILE A 699 -4.78 -2.09 22.16
C ILE A 699 -5.92 -1.05 22.08
N PRO A 700 -7.19 -1.49 21.95
CA PRO A 700 -8.34 -0.60 21.85
C PRO A 700 -8.73 0.05 23.20
N ASP A 701 -8.98 1.36 23.19
CA ASP A 701 -9.40 2.18 24.35
C ASP A 701 -10.68 1.64 24.98
N ASN A 702 -10.63 1.28 26.27
CA ASN A 702 -11.75 0.81 27.08
C ASN A 702 -12.60 -0.36 26.50
N ASP A 703 -12.08 -1.14 25.54
CA ASP A 703 -12.84 -2.23 24.90
C ASP A 703 -12.61 -3.56 25.64
N PRO A 704 -13.66 -4.18 26.22
CA PRO A 704 -13.54 -5.49 26.88
C PRO A 704 -13.15 -6.65 25.97
N ALA A 705 -13.10 -6.48 24.65
CA ALA A 705 -12.51 -7.45 23.73
C ALA A 705 -10.96 -7.44 23.77
N GLY A 706 -10.36 -6.28 24.03
CA GLY A 706 -8.91 -6.08 24.06
C GLY A 706 -8.18 -6.34 22.74
N ALA A 707 -6.85 -6.33 22.83
CA ALA A 707 -5.92 -6.88 21.85
C ALA A 707 -5.58 -8.32 22.18
N SER A 708 -5.29 -9.12 21.17
CA SER A 708 -4.73 -10.46 21.36
C SER A 708 -3.69 -10.81 20.30
N SER A 709 -2.62 -11.48 20.69
CA SER A 709 -1.58 -12.03 19.81
C SER A 709 -1.31 -13.48 20.19
N THR A 710 -1.04 -14.35 19.21
CA THR A 710 -1.04 -15.81 19.36
C THR A 710 0.25 -16.46 18.87
N ILE A 711 0.79 -17.37 19.68
CA ILE A 711 1.94 -18.21 19.38
C ILE A 711 1.48 -19.67 19.36
N SER A 712 1.51 -20.30 18.18
CA SER A 712 1.19 -21.72 18.00
C SER A 712 2.43 -22.58 18.26
N VAL A 713 2.41 -23.38 19.32
CA VAL A 713 3.53 -24.25 19.71
C VAL A 713 3.30 -25.68 19.18
N PRO A 714 4.24 -26.27 18.42
CA PRO A 714 4.08 -27.61 17.84
C PRO A 714 4.53 -28.76 18.77
N ASP A 715 5.24 -28.45 19.86
CA ASP A 715 5.83 -29.46 20.77
C ASP A 715 4.79 -30.08 21.71
N ASP A 716 4.39 -31.34 21.50
CA ASP A 716 3.57 -32.12 22.46
C ASP A 716 4.40 -32.63 23.65
N LYS A 717 4.89 -31.67 24.43
CA LYS A 717 5.74 -31.88 25.61
C LYS A 717 5.09 -31.34 26.87
N VAL A 718 5.43 -31.97 27.98
CA VAL A 718 5.00 -31.52 29.31
C VAL A 718 5.82 -30.30 29.73
N VAL A 719 5.14 -29.18 29.99
CA VAL A 719 5.72 -27.93 30.53
C VAL A 719 6.24 -28.18 31.95
N GLU A 720 7.46 -27.75 32.24
CA GLU A 720 8.07 -27.72 33.58
C GLU A 720 8.26 -26.30 34.16
N ASP A 721 8.13 -25.26 33.33
CA ASP A 721 8.41 -23.85 33.65
C ASP A 721 7.85 -22.96 32.51
N VAL A 722 7.42 -21.72 32.79
CA VAL A 722 7.02 -20.74 31.77
C VAL A 722 7.46 -19.33 32.19
N ASP A 723 8.25 -18.66 31.33
CA ASP A 723 8.47 -17.20 31.41
C ASP A 723 7.80 -16.50 30.21
N VAL A 724 7.44 -15.22 30.38
CA VAL A 724 6.95 -14.36 29.29
C VAL A 724 7.74 -13.06 29.23
N LEU A 725 8.55 -12.88 28.18
CA LEU A 725 9.16 -11.59 27.83
C LEU A 725 8.14 -10.73 27.07
N LEU A 726 8.00 -9.45 27.44
CA LEU A 726 6.92 -8.58 26.98
C LEU A 726 7.39 -7.14 26.71
N ASN A 727 7.00 -6.63 25.54
CA ASN A 727 7.09 -5.23 25.15
C ASN A 727 5.68 -4.68 24.79
N ILE A 728 5.23 -3.66 25.53
CA ILE A 728 3.95 -2.96 25.29
C ILE A 728 4.20 -1.46 25.41
N THR A 729 3.80 -0.70 24.39
CA THR A 729 3.67 0.76 24.48
C THR A 729 2.28 1.09 25.02
N HIS A 730 2.20 1.87 26.11
CA HIS A 730 0.93 2.43 26.60
C HIS A 730 1.18 3.64 27.49
N THR A 731 0.41 4.72 27.32
CA THR A 731 0.55 5.95 28.11
C THR A 731 0.04 5.86 29.55
N TYR A 732 -0.71 4.81 29.89
CA TYR A 732 -1.16 4.55 31.26
C TYR A 732 -1.28 3.04 31.54
N LEU A 733 -0.29 2.41 32.18
CA LEU A 733 -0.37 0.97 32.50
C LEU A 733 -1.37 0.63 33.61
N GLY A 734 -1.73 1.62 34.43
CA GLY A 734 -2.72 1.47 35.50
C GLY A 734 -4.13 1.13 35.02
N ASP A 735 -4.36 1.09 33.71
CA ASP A 735 -5.65 0.75 33.11
C ASP A 735 -5.65 -0.61 32.40
N LEU A 736 -4.47 -1.14 32.05
CA LEU A 736 -4.32 -2.44 31.37
C LEU A 736 -4.54 -3.64 32.30
N GLY A 737 -5.23 -4.66 31.78
CA GLY A 737 -5.12 -6.05 32.22
C GLY A 737 -4.40 -6.88 31.16
N VAL A 738 -3.31 -7.54 31.55
CA VAL A 738 -2.46 -8.41 30.71
C VAL A 738 -2.58 -9.84 31.23
N SER A 739 -2.98 -10.78 30.36
CA SER A 739 -3.16 -12.19 30.71
C SER A 739 -2.56 -13.11 29.65
N LEU A 740 -2.03 -14.26 30.07
CA LEU A 740 -1.63 -15.35 29.19
C LEU A 740 -2.75 -16.39 29.16
N ILE A 741 -3.15 -16.84 27.98
CA ILE A 741 -4.08 -17.95 27.76
C ILE A 741 -3.28 -19.17 27.29
N THR A 742 -3.44 -20.27 28.01
CA THR A 742 -2.82 -21.56 27.70
C THR A 742 -3.54 -22.33 26.58
N PRO A 743 -2.92 -23.34 25.94
CA PRO A 743 -3.57 -24.17 24.91
C PRO A 743 -4.83 -24.92 25.37
N THR A 744 -5.04 -25.10 26.67
CA THR A 744 -6.27 -25.66 27.24
C THR A 744 -7.40 -24.63 27.39
N GLY A 745 -7.12 -23.35 27.18
CA GLY A 745 -8.03 -22.23 27.33
C GLY A 745 -8.09 -21.64 28.76
N ASP A 746 -7.19 -22.07 29.65
CA ASP A 746 -7.07 -21.52 31.00
C ASP A 746 -6.26 -20.21 30.95
N SER A 747 -6.69 -19.21 31.73
CA SER A 747 -6.14 -17.85 31.75
C SER A 747 -5.35 -17.59 33.02
N ILE A 748 -4.14 -17.02 32.87
CA ILE A 748 -3.21 -16.65 33.94
C ILE A 748 -2.99 -15.13 33.88
N LEU A 749 -3.33 -14.41 34.95
CA LEU A 749 -3.25 -12.96 35.01
C LEU A 749 -1.82 -12.46 35.29
N LEU A 750 -1.13 -11.97 34.26
CA LEU A 750 0.25 -11.48 34.39
C LEU A 750 0.31 -10.16 35.16
N SER A 751 -0.55 -9.19 34.81
CA SER A 751 -0.60 -7.87 35.44
C SER A 751 -1.98 -7.25 35.30
N ASN A 752 -2.56 -6.78 36.40
CA ASN A 752 -3.84 -6.08 36.39
C ASN A 752 -3.75 -4.70 37.06
N ARG A 753 -3.87 -3.65 36.24
CA ARG A 753 -3.85 -2.23 36.66
C ARG A 753 -2.61 -1.88 37.49
N ARG A 754 -1.44 -2.27 37.00
CA ARG A 754 -0.12 -2.05 37.63
C ARG A 754 0.56 -0.82 37.04
N GLY A 755 1.65 -0.34 37.64
CA GLY A 755 2.38 0.85 37.16
C GLY A 755 1.73 2.21 37.43
N SER A 756 0.41 2.28 37.71
CA SER A 756 -0.33 3.53 37.90
C SER A 756 -0.22 4.43 36.65
N SER A 757 -0.06 5.74 36.80
CA SER A 757 0.09 6.70 35.69
C SER A 757 1.49 6.71 35.06
N GLY A 758 2.13 5.54 34.98
CA GLY A 758 3.40 5.37 34.30
C GLY A 758 3.23 4.45 33.10
N ASN A 759 4.18 4.56 32.17
CA ASN A 759 4.04 4.10 30.80
C ASN A 759 4.86 2.84 30.56
N ASN A 760 4.44 2.01 29.61
CA ASN A 760 5.18 0.94 28.94
C ASN A 760 5.74 -0.25 29.77
N PHE A 761 5.60 -1.44 29.21
CA PHE A 761 6.45 -2.59 29.51
C PHE A 761 7.59 -2.59 28.49
N ILE A 762 8.84 -2.55 28.97
CA ILE A 762 10.04 -2.52 28.12
C ILE A 762 10.97 -3.64 28.59
N ASP A 763 11.19 -4.64 27.75
CA ASP A 763 11.92 -5.89 28.07
C ASP A 763 11.56 -6.43 29.46
N THR A 764 10.24 -6.49 29.73
CA THR A 764 9.72 -6.98 31.01
C THR A 764 9.55 -8.49 30.94
N ILE A 765 10.10 -9.21 31.92
CA ILE A 765 9.93 -10.66 32.03
C ILE A 765 8.94 -10.95 33.15
N PHE A 766 7.88 -11.69 32.87
CA PHE A 766 7.06 -12.33 33.88
C PHE A 766 7.60 -13.73 34.16
N ASP A 767 7.88 -13.99 35.44
CA ASP A 767 8.64 -15.12 35.99
C ASP A 767 8.20 -15.22 37.47
N ASP A 768 7.55 -16.30 37.94
CA ASP A 768 7.12 -16.39 39.34
C ASP A 768 8.24 -16.74 40.35
N GLU A 769 9.42 -17.14 39.87
CA GLU A 769 10.68 -17.23 40.62
C GLU A 769 11.34 -15.86 40.83
N ALA A 770 10.94 -14.84 40.08
CA ALA A 770 11.47 -13.48 40.17
C ALA A 770 11.36 -12.90 41.59
N SER A 771 12.31 -12.05 41.99
CA SER A 771 12.38 -11.58 43.39
C SER A 771 11.34 -10.50 43.78
N THR A 772 10.65 -9.90 42.82
CA THR A 772 9.82 -8.69 43.01
C THR A 772 8.45 -8.87 42.36
N PRO A 773 7.33 -8.85 43.10
CA PRO A 773 6.01 -8.87 42.50
C PRO A 773 5.74 -7.63 41.64
N VAL A 774 5.06 -7.80 40.49
CA VAL A 774 4.67 -6.69 39.60
C VAL A 774 3.87 -5.61 40.33
N ALA A 775 3.04 -6.01 41.31
CA ALA A 775 2.31 -5.14 42.21
C ALA A 775 3.19 -4.22 43.10
N SER A 776 4.49 -4.50 43.20
CA SER A 776 5.49 -3.69 43.91
C SER A 776 6.47 -2.97 42.99
N GLY A 777 6.39 -3.20 41.66
CA GLY A 777 7.15 -2.47 40.66
C GLY A 777 6.55 -1.09 40.36
N ALA A 778 7.25 -0.33 39.52
CA ALA A 778 6.83 0.98 39.05
C ALA A 778 7.19 1.10 37.56
N ALA A 779 6.34 1.77 36.80
CA ALA A 779 6.51 1.90 35.36
C ALA A 779 7.53 3.03 35.00
N PRO A 780 8.28 2.93 33.88
CA PRO A 780 8.29 1.79 32.95
C PRO A 780 8.85 0.52 33.59
N PHE A 781 8.13 -0.58 33.40
CA PHE A 781 8.58 -1.88 33.88
C PHE A 781 9.74 -2.32 33.00
N THR A 782 10.82 -2.74 33.65
CA THR A 782 12.07 -3.19 33.02
C THR A 782 12.67 -4.32 33.87
N GLY A 783 13.02 -5.45 33.24
CA GLY A 783 13.49 -6.66 33.92
C GLY A 783 12.37 -7.55 34.49
N SER A 784 12.75 -8.49 35.37
CA SER A 784 11.85 -9.60 35.79
C SER A 784 10.97 -9.28 37.01
N TYR A 785 9.69 -9.66 36.94
CA TYR A 785 8.68 -9.50 37.99
C TYR A 785 7.80 -10.74 38.16
N GLN A 786 7.40 -11.04 39.40
CA GLN A 786 6.38 -12.07 39.64
C GLN A 786 5.03 -11.55 39.11
N PRO A 787 4.32 -12.34 38.29
CA PRO A 787 2.98 -11.99 37.83
C PRO A 787 1.95 -11.93 38.97
N ASP A 788 0.75 -11.40 38.68
CA ASP A 788 -0.34 -11.32 39.66
C ASP A 788 -0.97 -12.69 39.99
N GLU A 789 -0.91 -13.63 39.05
CA GLU A 789 -1.18 -15.07 39.20
C GLU A 789 0.03 -15.87 38.66
N PRO A 790 0.44 -16.99 39.29
CA PRO A 790 1.71 -17.67 38.99
C PRO A 790 1.71 -18.33 37.61
N LEU A 791 2.82 -18.26 36.88
CA LEU A 791 2.96 -18.93 35.58
C LEU A 791 3.10 -20.45 35.75
N SER A 792 3.58 -20.92 36.90
CA SER A 792 3.54 -22.34 37.32
C SER A 792 2.13 -22.97 37.41
N ASP A 793 1.03 -22.21 37.26
CA ASP A 793 -0.30 -22.79 37.01
C ASP A 793 -0.40 -23.47 35.61
N ALA A 794 0.56 -23.22 34.70
CA ALA A 794 0.71 -23.94 33.43
C ALA A 794 1.56 -25.23 33.54
N ASP A 795 2.20 -25.50 34.68
CA ASP A 795 3.06 -26.68 34.86
C ASP A 795 2.29 -27.99 34.68
N GLY A 796 2.89 -28.92 33.95
CA GLY A 796 2.30 -30.24 33.70
C GLY A 796 1.26 -30.27 32.57
N LEU A 797 0.95 -29.13 31.94
CA LEU A 797 0.17 -29.08 30.70
C LEU A 797 1.01 -29.58 29.51
N SER A 798 0.36 -29.95 28.40
CA SER A 798 1.07 -30.05 27.12
C SER A 798 1.27 -28.66 26.56
N ALA A 799 2.47 -28.38 26.06
CA ALA A 799 2.78 -27.13 25.38
C ALA A 799 2.12 -27.01 24.00
N MET A 800 1.72 -28.12 23.38
CA MET A 800 1.19 -28.12 22.01
C MET A 800 -0.14 -27.37 21.89
N GLY A 801 -0.19 -26.44 20.95
CA GLY A 801 -1.37 -25.64 20.61
C GLY A 801 -1.11 -24.14 20.78
N ASP A 802 -2.20 -23.39 20.77
CA ASP A 802 -2.15 -21.92 20.73
C ASP A 802 -2.02 -21.33 22.14
N TRP A 803 -0.93 -20.62 22.38
CA TRP A 803 -0.76 -19.73 23.52
C TRP A 803 -1.13 -18.31 23.08
N ARG A 804 -2.00 -17.62 23.82
CA ARG A 804 -2.47 -16.28 23.43
C ARG A 804 -2.23 -15.27 24.53
N LEU A 805 -1.52 -14.20 24.22
CA LEU A 805 -1.45 -13.02 25.08
C LEU A 805 -2.69 -12.16 24.84
N GLU A 806 -3.41 -11.80 25.90
CA GLU A 806 -4.56 -10.90 25.87
C GLU A 806 -4.27 -9.63 26.68
N VAL A 807 -4.51 -8.47 26.07
CA VAL A 807 -4.30 -7.16 26.69
C VAL A 807 -5.55 -6.31 26.54
N VAL A 808 -6.21 -6.01 27.65
CA VAL A 808 -7.47 -5.25 27.70
C VAL A 808 -7.19 -3.91 28.37
N ASP A 809 -7.44 -2.79 27.68
CA ASP A 809 -7.60 -1.52 28.38
C ASP A 809 -8.98 -1.49 29.07
N GLN A 810 -8.98 -1.15 30.35
CA GLN A 810 -10.14 -1.12 31.22
C GLN A 810 -10.48 0.30 31.72
N ALA A 811 -9.88 1.34 31.14
CA ALA A 811 -10.32 2.73 31.27
C ALA A 811 -10.38 3.38 29.90
N GLY A 812 -10.93 4.61 29.87
CA GLY A 812 -11.02 5.42 28.66
C GLY A 812 -9.96 6.53 28.65
N ILE A 813 -9.53 6.96 27.46
CA ILE A 813 -8.74 8.17 27.06
C ILE A 813 -7.42 7.83 26.36
N ASP A 814 -6.83 6.67 26.65
CA ASP A 814 -5.47 6.31 26.23
C ASP A 814 -5.50 5.05 25.34
N VAL A 815 -4.46 4.85 24.53
CA VAL A 815 -4.30 3.68 23.64
C VAL A 815 -2.84 3.27 23.58
N GLY A 816 -2.56 2.11 23.01
CA GLY A 816 -1.21 1.68 22.71
C GLY A 816 -1.15 0.39 21.91
N SER A 817 -0.10 -0.39 22.09
CA SER A 817 0.22 -1.55 21.26
C SER A 817 1.01 -2.61 22.02
N ILE A 818 0.69 -3.88 21.76
CA ILE A 818 1.59 -5.00 22.01
C ILE A 818 2.65 -4.93 20.91
N GLU A 819 3.89 -4.60 21.25
CA GLU A 819 4.97 -4.46 20.25
C GLU A 819 5.59 -5.80 19.90
N SER A 820 5.83 -6.61 20.93
CA SER A 820 6.28 -8.00 20.82
C SER A 820 6.11 -8.72 22.14
N TRP A 821 6.03 -10.05 22.09
CA TRP A 821 6.25 -10.91 23.25
C TRP A 821 7.00 -12.17 22.85
N THR A 822 7.54 -12.89 23.82
CA THR A 822 8.21 -14.17 23.61
C THR A 822 7.81 -15.12 24.72
N LEU A 823 7.25 -16.26 24.32
CA LEU A 823 6.95 -17.36 25.21
C LEU A 823 8.23 -18.18 25.42
N MET A 824 8.62 -18.34 26.68
CA MET A 824 9.78 -19.15 27.05
C MET A 824 9.27 -20.33 27.88
N LEU A 825 9.53 -21.56 27.43
CA LEU A 825 9.10 -22.77 28.14
C LEU A 825 10.33 -23.48 28.72
N THR A 826 10.16 -24.30 29.76
CA THR A 826 11.13 -25.38 30.06
C THR A 826 10.47 -26.74 29.90
N PHE A 827 11.24 -27.73 29.43
CA PHE A 827 10.84 -29.11 29.29
C PHE A 827 11.77 -30.09 29.99
N ALA A 828 11.21 -31.21 30.44
CA ALA A 828 11.96 -32.32 31.02
C ALA A 828 13.06 -32.84 30.07
N THR A 829 14.31 -32.78 30.50
CA THR A 829 15.49 -33.12 29.69
C THR A 829 15.46 -34.54 29.13
N GLN A 830 15.53 -34.68 27.80
CA GLN A 830 15.81 -35.96 27.14
C GLN A 830 17.30 -36.33 27.28
N GLU A 831 17.59 -37.62 27.43
CA GLU A 831 18.96 -38.13 27.49
C GLU A 831 19.48 -38.40 26.06
N CYS A 832 19.95 -37.36 25.34
CA CYS A 832 20.86 -37.58 24.21
C CYS A 832 22.14 -38.29 24.69
N GLY A 833 22.78 -39.10 23.83
CA GLY A 833 23.99 -39.85 24.16
C GLY A 833 25.24 -38.98 24.33
N ALA A 834 26.33 -39.32 23.64
CA ALA A 834 27.30 -38.29 23.30
C ALA A 834 26.64 -37.33 22.29
N HIS A 835 26.68 -36.02 22.55
CA HIS A 835 26.22 -34.98 21.62
C HIS A 835 27.06 -33.72 21.88
N ALA A 836 27.34 -32.95 20.82
CA ALA A 836 28.08 -31.69 20.93
C ALA A 836 27.35 -30.62 20.12
N THR A 837 26.97 -29.53 20.77
CA THR A 837 26.42 -28.35 20.10
C THR A 837 27.43 -27.21 20.09
N PHE A 838 27.46 -26.43 19.01
CA PHE A 838 28.16 -25.15 19.00
C PHE A 838 27.38 -24.15 19.88
N LEU A 839 28.08 -23.43 20.76
CA LEU A 839 27.46 -22.53 21.73
C LEU A 839 27.76 -21.05 21.45
N SER A 840 28.99 -20.72 21.05
CA SER A 840 29.42 -19.35 20.74
C SER A 840 30.85 -19.31 20.19
N HIS A 841 31.17 -18.31 19.38
CA HIS A 841 32.54 -17.94 19.02
C HIS A 841 33.02 -16.73 19.83
N GLY A 842 34.31 -16.46 19.80
CA GLY A 842 34.87 -15.25 20.41
C GLY A 842 36.26 -14.93 19.87
N LEU A 843 36.49 -13.66 19.54
CA LEU A 843 37.78 -13.16 19.08
C LEU A 843 38.84 -13.30 20.18
N GLU A 844 40.05 -13.71 19.80
CA GLU A 844 41.24 -13.78 20.65
C GLU A 844 42.30 -12.74 20.22
N ALA A 845 42.44 -12.50 18.91
CA ALA A 845 43.27 -11.43 18.36
C ALA A 845 42.89 -11.08 16.91
N ASP A 846 43.02 -9.80 16.59
CA ASP A 846 42.86 -9.12 15.31
C ASP A 846 44.23 -8.55 14.86
N ALA A 847 44.61 -8.74 13.60
CA ALA A 847 45.92 -8.29 13.10
C ALA A 847 46.03 -8.12 11.58
N CYS A 848 46.55 -6.98 11.16
CA CYS A 848 46.99 -6.73 9.79
C CYS A 848 48.14 -7.65 9.29
N VAL A 849 48.08 -8.03 8.01
CA VAL A 849 49.07 -8.91 7.36
C VAL A 849 50.49 -8.32 7.31
N THR A 850 50.65 -6.98 7.35
CA THR A 850 51.96 -6.30 7.26
C THR A 850 52.22 -5.26 8.36
N GLY A 851 52.11 -5.68 9.61
CA GLY A 851 52.35 -4.85 10.80
C GLY A 851 51.34 -5.20 11.87
N GLY A 852 51.59 -4.89 13.15
CA GLY A 852 50.55 -5.10 14.16
C GLY A 852 49.33 -4.24 13.82
N GLY A 853 48.14 -4.85 13.87
CA GLY A 853 46.86 -4.14 13.78
C GLY A 853 46.69 -3.13 14.92
N ASP A 854 45.60 -2.36 14.87
CA ASP A 854 45.24 -1.43 15.94
C ASP A 854 44.70 -2.16 17.18
N GLY A 855 44.14 -3.36 17.01
CA GLY A 855 43.77 -4.28 18.08
C GLY A 855 42.50 -3.84 18.80
N ASN A 856 41.48 -3.47 18.02
CA ASN A 856 40.26 -2.83 18.48
C ASN A 856 39.18 -3.84 18.94
N GLY A 857 39.30 -5.11 18.53
CA GLY A 857 38.41 -6.21 18.90
C GLY A 857 37.28 -6.51 17.91
N LEU A 858 37.38 -6.03 16.67
CA LEU A 858 36.43 -6.26 15.59
C LEU A 858 36.98 -7.27 14.55
N TRP A 859 36.16 -7.63 13.57
CA TRP A 859 36.55 -8.52 12.46
C TRP A 859 36.56 -7.74 11.16
N GLU A 860 37.70 -7.19 10.74
CA GLU A 860 37.73 -6.19 9.68
C GLU A 860 38.28 -6.69 8.32
N ALA A 861 37.85 -6.05 7.23
CA ALA A 861 38.32 -6.35 5.89
C ALA A 861 39.85 -6.14 5.77
N GLY A 862 40.56 -7.19 5.33
CA GLY A 862 42.02 -7.20 5.18
C GLY A 862 42.80 -7.83 6.35
N GLU A 863 42.14 -8.16 7.45
CA GLU A 863 42.78 -8.68 8.67
C GLU A 863 42.95 -10.20 8.73
N GLN A 864 43.86 -10.62 9.62
CA GLN A 864 43.93 -11.98 10.15
C GLN A 864 43.32 -12.00 11.55
N VAL A 865 42.18 -12.68 11.69
CA VAL A 865 41.43 -12.82 12.93
C VAL A 865 41.63 -14.22 13.50
N ALA A 866 42.16 -14.28 14.71
CA ALA A 866 42.31 -15.50 15.50
C ALA A 866 41.19 -15.58 16.53
N PHE A 867 40.46 -16.70 16.58
CA PHE A 867 39.25 -16.84 17.38
C PHE A 867 39.10 -18.23 18.01
N ARG A 868 38.41 -18.28 19.15
CA ARG A 868 37.97 -19.51 19.78
C ARG A 868 36.53 -19.84 19.40
N LEU A 869 36.22 -21.13 19.34
CA LEU A 869 34.85 -21.62 19.44
C LEU A 869 34.65 -22.21 20.83
N THR A 870 33.47 -22.04 21.38
CA THR A 870 32.97 -22.73 22.57
C THR A 870 31.85 -23.65 22.12
N LEU A 871 31.95 -24.91 22.52
CA LEU A 871 30.90 -25.91 22.34
C LEU A 871 30.42 -26.39 23.71
N GLU A 872 29.20 -26.90 23.74
CA GLU A 872 28.64 -27.59 24.89
C GLU A 872 28.53 -29.09 24.58
N ASN A 873 28.96 -29.92 25.53
CA ASN A 873 28.54 -31.31 25.60
C ASN A 873 27.22 -31.35 26.36
N ASP A 874 26.13 -31.10 25.66
CA ASP A 874 24.76 -31.24 26.18
C ASP A 874 24.36 -32.72 26.33
N GLY A 875 25.13 -33.64 25.71
CA GLY A 875 25.07 -35.07 25.92
C GLY A 875 25.37 -35.54 27.35
N VAL A 876 25.09 -36.83 27.61
CA VAL A 876 25.29 -37.48 28.93
C VAL A 876 26.57 -38.32 29.03
N ASP A 877 27.20 -38.61 27.89
CA ASP A 877 28.53 -39.23 27.83
C ASP A 877 29.63 -38.16 27.67
N PRO A 878 30.82 -38.33 28.29
CA PRO A 878 31.92 -37.38 28.13
C PRO A 878 32.55 -37.49 26.73
N LEU A 879 32.63 -36.38 26.01
CA LEU A 879 33.30 -36.29 24.71
C LEU A 879 34.83 -36.30 24.86
N THR A 880 35.53 -37.02 24.00
CA THR A 880 36.99 -37.14 24.01
C THR A 880 37.59 -36.97 22.62
N GLY A 881 38.81 -36.43 22.55
CA GLY A 881 39.49 -36.17 21.28
C GLY A 881 38.86 -35.04 20.46
N VAL A 882 38.10 -34.17 21.11
CA VAL A 882 37.25 -33.15 20.46
C VAL A 882 38.10 -32.18 19.64
N THR A 883 37.75 -32.02 18.37
CA THR A 883 38.31 -31.04 17.43
C THR A 883 37.20 -30.35 16.66
N ALA A 884 37.24 -29.01 16.62
CA ALA A 884 36.37 -28.22 15.75
C ALA A 884 37.13 -27.88 14.47
N GLN A 885 36.47 -28.00 13.31
CA GLN A 885 36.94 -27.49 12.03
C GLN A 885 35.92 -26.50 11.46
N VAL A 886 36.40 -25.39 10.87
CA VAL A 886 35.56 -24.30 10.37
C VAL A 886 35.73 -24.14 8.86
N THR A 887 34.61 -24.01 8.15
CA THR A 887 34.56 -23.75 6.71
C THR A 887 33.78 -22.45 6.46
N PRO A 888 34.34 -21.44 5.77
CA PRO A 888 33.59 -20.24 5.42
C PRO A 888 32.65 -20.54 4.25
N LEU A 889 31.42 -20.05 4.35
CA LEU A 889 30.41 -20.14 3.29
C LEU A 889 30.39 -18.86 2.44
N THR A 890 30.65 -17.69 3.04
CA THR A 890 30.71 -16.41 2.33
C THR A 890 32.01 -16.23 1.55
N ALA A 891 31.89 -15.79 0.29
CA ALA A 891 33.04 -15.53 -0.57
C ALA A 891 33.86 -14.32 -0.07
N GLY A 892 35.19 -14.46 0.00
CA GLY A 892 36.09 -13.42 0.51
C GLY A 892 36.70 -13.72 1.87
N VAL A 893 36.24 -14.77 2.55
CA VAL A 893 36.90 -15.31 3.76
C VAL A 893 37.80 -16.49 3.38
N THR A 894 38.96 -16.63 4.02
CA THR A 894 39.87 -17.78 3.83
C THR A 894 40.46 -18.24 5.15
N MET A 895 40.21 -19.49 5.55
CA MET A 895 40.84 -20.06 6.75
C MET A 895 42.33 -20.32 6.51
N LEU A 896 43.17 -19.81 7.43
CA LEU A 896 44.61 -20.03 7.49
C LEU A 896 44.99 -21.15 8.47
N ASP A 897 44.24 -21.28 9.56
CA ASP A 897 44.20 -22.46 10.41
C ASP A 897 42.73 -22.81 10.67
N ASP A 898 42.27 -23.90 10.06
CA ASP A 898 40.86 -24.27 9.98
C ASP A 898 40.45 -25.29 11.04
N ARG A 899 41.38 -25.85 11.85
CA ARG A 899 41.07 -26.97 12.76
C ARG A 899 41.81 -26.89 14.11
N ALA A 900 41.06 -26.68 15.19
CA ALA A 900 41.58 -26.58 16.56
C ALA A 900 41.00 -27.67 17.50
N SER A 901 41.72 -28.01 18.58
CA SER A 901 41.28 -29.04 19.55
C SER A 901 40.71 -28.43 20.82
N VAL A 902 39.58 -28.99 21.30
CA VAL A 902 38.94 -28.64 22.59
C VAL A 902 39.36 -29.64 23.69
N GLY A 903 39.81 -30.83 23.31
CA GLY A 903 40.37 -31.83 24.23
C GLY A 903 39.35 -32.87 24.71
N SER A 904 38.80 -32.70 25.91
CA SER A 904 37.75 -33.60 26.43
C SER A 904 36.77 -32.80 27.29
N VAL A 905 35.47 -32.95 27.01
CA VAL A 905 34.40 -32.14 27.58
C VAL A 905 33.46 -33.06 28.35
N GLY A 906 33.29 -32.82 29.65
CA GLY A 906 32.37 -33.61 30.48
C GLY A 906 30.92 -33.39 30.09
N ALA A 907 30.05 -34.35 30.37
CA ALA A 907 28.60 -34.21 30.18
C ALA A 907 28.05 -32.98 30.91
N GLY A 908 27.14 -32.25 30.29
CA GLY A 908 26.59 -30.98 30.79
C GLY A 908 27.66 -29.93 31.07
N SER A 909 28.74 -29.90 30.28
CA SER A 909 29.84 -28.93 30.42
C SER A 909 30.19 -28.33 29.07
N SER A 910 30.67 -27.09 29.06
CA SER A 910 31.24 -26.47 27.88
C SER A 910 32.76 -26.58 27.83
N GLY A 911 33.32 -26.46 26.62
CA GLY A 911 34.75 -26.40 26.36
C GLY A 911 35.05 -25.52 25.16
N SER A 912 36.15 -24.78 25.21
CA SER A 912 36.59 -23.91 24.11
C SER A 912 37.84 -24.45 23.40
N THR A 913 38.03 -24.07 22.14
CA THR A 913 39.23 -24.45 21.37
C THR A 913 40.49 -23.91 22.02
N LEU A 914 41.51 -24.77 22.07
CA LEU A 914 42.80 -24.51 22.72
C LEU A 914 43.82 -23.99 21.71
N ASP A 915 44.76 -23.19 22.20
CA ASP A 915 45.93 -22.70 21.45
C ASP A 915 46.70 -23.83 20.72
N PRO A 916 47.04 -23.68 19.42
CA PRO A 916 46.72 -22.55 18.55
C PRO A 916 45.23 -22.49 18.18
N HIS A 917 44.67 -21.29 18.28
CA HIS A 917 43.30 -20.98 17.89
C HIS A 917 43.07 -21.04 16.37
N LEU A 918 41.80 -21.01 15.95
CA LEU A 918 41.40 -20.93 14.55
C LEU A 918 41.79 -19.56 14.00
N ILE A 919 42.21 -19.49 12.73
CA ILE A 919 42.64 -18.24 12.10
C ILE A 919 41.97 -18.08 10.75
N ALA A 920 41.21 -17.00 10.55
CA ALA A 920 40.68 -16.59 9.25
C ALA A 920 41.47 -15.38 8.72
N GLN A 921 41.60 -15.31 7.40
CA GLN A 921 41.99 -14.12 6.65
C GLN A 921 40.72 -13.54 5.99
N LEU A 922 40.45 -12.28 6.29
CA LEU A 922 39.38 -11.51 5.67
C LEU A 922 39.95 -10.76 4.45
N SER A 923 39.22 -10.75 3.34
CA SER A 923 39.59 -10.03 2.11
C SER A 923 39.25 -8.55 2.22
N ASP A 924 40.05 -7.70 1.55
CA ASP A 924 39.76 -6.26 1.35
C ASP A 924 38.46 -5.99 0.55
N SER A 925 37.80 -7.05 0.07
CA SER A 925 36.56 -7.00 -0.72
C SER A 925 35.28 -7.18 0.10
N LEU A 926 35.38 -7.54 1.38
CA LEU A 926 34.23 -7.68 2.28
C LEU A 926 33.76 -6.29 2.73
N SER A 927 32.45 -6.11 2.82
CA SER A 927 31.82 -4.82 3.12
C SER A 927 31.54 -4.68 4.62
N CYS A 928 31.40 -3.43 5.09
CA CYS A 928 30.88 -3.17 6.43
C CYS A 928 29.46 -3.73 6.59
N GLY A 929 29.17 -4.37 7.71
CA GLY A 929 27.83 -4.92 7.95
C GLY A 929 27.52 -6.18 7.16
N GLU A 930 28.45 -6.64 6.32
CA GLU A 930 28.31 -7.90 5.60
C GLU A 930 28.36 -9.06 6.61
N GLU A 931 27.32 -9.90 6.57
CA GLU A 931 27.25 -11.10 7.38
C GLU A 931 28.08 -12.21 6.70
N ILE A 932 29.19 -12.58 7.33
CA ILE A 932 30.00 -13.72 6.89
C ILE A 932 29.58 -14.98 7.65
N LEU A 933 29.15 -15.99 6.89
CA LEU A 933 28.63 -17.25 7.38
C LEU A 933 29.73 -18.32 7.44
N PHE A 934 29.70 -19.12 8.50
CA PHE A 934 30.63 -20.22 8.74
C PHE A 934 29.88 -21.50 9.11
N ASP A 935 30.31 -22.61 8.51
CA ASP A 935 29.99 -23.97 8.97
C ASP A 935 31.07 -24.45 9.95
N VAL A 936 30.62 -25.10 11.03
CA VAL A 936 31.45 -25.68 12.09
C VAL A 936 31.19 -27.17 12.15
N SER A 937 32.23 -27.98 11.94
CA SER A 937 32.21 -29.42 12.15
C SER A 937 32.94 -29.78 13.45
N LEU A 938 32.26 -30.53 14.33
CA LEU A 938 32.74 -30.94 15.65
C LEU A 938 33.05 -32.44 15.65
N ASP A 939 34.28 -32.81 15.27
CA ASP A 939 34.77 -34.20 15.29
C ASP A 939 35.16 -34.63 16.71
N THR A 940 34.69 -35.80 17.16
CA THR A 940 35.09 -36.44 18.43
C THR A 940 35.35 -37.94 18.25
N ASN A 941 35.77 -38.65 19.30
CA ASN A 941 35.86 -40.12 19.27
C ASN A 941 34.48 -40.79 19.37
N GLU A 942 33.46 -40.08 19.86
CA GLU A 942 32.13 -40.59 20.18
C GLU A 942 31.09 -40.28 19.09
N GLY A 943 31.33 -39.26 18.25
CA GLY A 943 30.51 -38.83 17.12
C GLY A 943 31.08 -37.59 16.43
N SER A 944 30.45 -37.16 15.33
CA SER A 944 30.76 -35.87 14.69
C SER A 944 29.45 -35.10 14.49
N TRP A 945 29.43 -33.83 14.87
CA TRP A 945 28.26 -32.93 14.76
C TRP A 945 28.59 -31.72 13.90
N SER A 946 27.58 -30.96 13.50
CA SER A 946 27.77 -29.67 12.83
C SER A 946 26.86 -28.59 13.41
N GLY A 947 27.23 -27.35 13.16
CA GLY A 947 26.44 -26.16 13.47
C GLY A 947 27.01 -24.97 12.71
N THR A 948 26.25 -23.89 12.59
CA THR A 948 26.70 -22.68 11.89
C THR A 948 26.90 -21.53 12.88
N PHE A 949 27.70 -20.53 12.47
CA PHE A 949 27.64 -19.21 13.07
C PHE A 949 27.81 -18.14 12.01
N SER A 950 27.26 -16.96 12.28
CA SER A 950 27.52 -15.76 11.51
C SER A 950 28.41 -14.80 12.29
N GLN A 951 29.09 -13.93 11.55
CA GLN A 951 29.85 -12.82 12.10
C GLN A 951 29.66 -11.62 11.17
N ILE A 952 29.38 -10.45 11.74
CA ILE A 952 29.35 -9.20 10.97
C ILE A 952 30.77 -8.70 10.74
N VAL A 953 31.08 -8.27 9.51
CA VAL A 953 32.37 -7.64 9.16
C VAL A 953 32.36 -6.16 9.55
N GLY A 954 33.39 -5.78 10.33
CA GLY A 954 33.49 -4.50 11.01
C GLY A 954 32.37 -4.29 12.04
N GLN A 955 32.31 -3.10 12.62
CA GLN A 955 31.10 -2.64 13.29
C GLN A 955 30.43 -1.58 12.41
N PRO A 956 29.22 -1.85 11.87
CA PRO A 956 28.35 -0.78 11.38
C PRO A 956 28.13 0.18 12.53
N LEU A 957 28.74 1.37 12.45
CA LEU A 957 28.35 2.42 13.36
C LEU A 957 26.94 2.85 12.91
N PRO A 958 25.95 2.92 13.82
CA PRO A 958 24.76 3.70 13.56
C PRO A 958 25.20 5.16 13.45
N SER A 959 25.57 5.57 12.24
CA SER A 959 25.67 6.97 11.89
C SER A 959 24.29 7.39 11.40
N GLU A 960 23.51 7.98 12.31
CA GLU A 960 22.73 9.14 11.92
C GLU A 960 23.73 10.15 11.34
N GLY A 961 23.88 10.11 10.03
CA GLY A 961 24.63 11.10 9.28
C GLY A 961 23.84 12.39 9.37
N GLY A 962 24.17 13.24 10.33
CA GLY A 962 23.71 14.63 10.31
C GLY A 962 24.31 15.32 9.08
N ALA A 963 23.64 15.26 7.93
CA ALA A 963 23.94 16.09 6.75
C ALA A 963 23.98 17.57 7.13
N PHE A 964 23.22 17.93 8.17
CA PHE A 964 23.28 19.16 8.90
C PHE A 964 22.96 18.90 10.38
N SER A 965 23.59 19.63 11.30
CA SER A 965 23.25 19.62 12.73
C SER A 965 23.53 21.00 13.33
N GLU A 966 22.63 21.48 14.19
CA GLU A 966 22.74 22.75 14.91
C GLU A 966 22.13 22.63 16.32
N ASP A 967 22.91 22.96 17.34
CA ASP A 967 22.57 22.83 18.76
C ASP A 967 22.33 24.18 19.47
N PHE A 968 22.51 25.31 18.78
CA PHE A 968 22.36 26.67 19.29
C PHE A 968 23.21 27.04 20.54
N GLU A 969 24.07 26.14 21.04
CA GLU A 969 24.90 26.30 22.25
C GLU A 969 25.97 27.40 22.14
N ALA A 970 26.13 27.97 20.94
CA ALA A 970 26.94 29.16 20.70
C ALA A 970 26.40 30.44 21.37
N GLY A 971 25.15 30.46 21.85
CA GLY A 971 24.56 31.65 22.49
C GLY A 971 24.13 32.75 21.51
N ALA A 972 23.94 32.42 20.24
CA ALA A 972 23.52 33.32 19.17
C ALA A 972 22.97 32.53 17.98
N ILE A 973 22.02 33.09 17.22
CA ILE A 973 21.57 32.48 15.97
C ILE A 973 22.77 32.35 15.00
N PRO A 974 23.00 31.17 14.38
CA PRO A 974 24.27 30.87 13.71
C PRO A 974 24.45 31.58 12.37
N ALA A 975 25.71 31.75 11.96
CA ALA A 975 26.06 32.44 10.72
C ALA A 975 25.67 31.63 9.48
N GLY A 976 24.58 32.02 8.81
CA GLY A 976 24.06 31.36 7.61
C GLY A 976 22.55 31.15 7.69
N TRP A 977 22.01 31.06 8.91
CA TRP A 977 20.59 31.13 9.17
C TRP A 977 20.06 32.54 8.87
N SER A 978 18.80 32.62 8.48
CA SER A 978 18.09 33.87 8.22
C SER A 978 16.92 34.03 9.18
N VAL A 979 16.92 35.11 9.95
CA VAL A 979 15.77 35.54 10.76
C VAL A 979 15.03 36.61 9.98
N VAL A 980 13.72 36.44 9.82
CA VAL A 980 12.84 37.39 9.13
C VAL A 980 11.89 38.02 10.14
N ASP A 981 12.15 39.29 10.44
CA ASP A 981 11.26 40.19 11.18
C ASP A 981 10.01 40.48 10.31
N GLY A 982 8.99 39.63 10.44
CA GLY A 982 7.78 39.67 9.62
C GLY A 982 6.71 40.61 10.18
N SER A 983 6.73 40.86 11.49
CA SER A 983 5.91 41.88 12.16
C SER A 983 6.47 43.30 12.00
N GLY A 984 7.79 43.46 11.89
CA GLY A 984 8.49 44.73 11.70
C GLY A 984 8.66 45.56 12.97
N ASP A 985 8.48 44.96 14.14
CA ASP A 985 8.63 45.63 15.45
C ASP A 985 10.03 45.43 16.08
N GLY A 986 10.81 44.47 15.58
CA GLY A 986 12.16 44.15 16.02
C GLY A 986 12.25 43.03 17.06
N GLU A 987 11.12 42.47 17.49
CA GLU A 987 11.06 41.32 18.38
C GLU A 987 10.88 40.04 17.54
N THR A 988 11.98 39.32 17.34
CA THR A 988 12.07 38.20 16.38
C THR A 988 12.96 37.09 16.93
N TRP A 989 13.27 36.05 16.16
CA TRP A 989 14.02 34.90 16.67
C TRP A 989 15.40 35.27 17.24
N PHE A 990 15.67 34.84 18.48
CA PHE A 990 16.94 34.99 19.20
C PHE A 990 17.42 33.65 19.76
N ALA A 991 18.60 33.62 20.37
CA ALA A 991 19.08 32.46 21.13
C ALA A 991 19.40 32.86 22.57
N ASP A 992 18.94 32.07 23.55
CA ASP A 992 19.15 32.30 24.98
C ASP A 992 19.28 30.96 25.73
N GLY A 993 19.97 30.98 26.87
CA GLY A 993 20.13 29.85 27.80
C GLY A 993 19.62 30.17 29.21
N ALA A 994 19.00 31.34 29.41
CA ALA A 994 18.29 31.70 30.64
C ALA A 994 16.77 31.57 30.44
N GLY A 995 16.09 30.87 31.35
CA GLY A 995 14.63 30.67 31.30
C GLY A 995 13.77 31.89 31.68
N ASP A 996 14.12 33.09 31.19
CA ASP A 996 13.28 34.29 31.14
C ASP A 996 13.76 35.07 29.90
N PRO A 997 13.14 34.85 28.73
CA PRO A 997 13.70 35.33 27.48
C PRO A 997 13.70 36.87 27.45
N ALA A 998 14.87 37.46 27.31
CA ALA A 998 15.10 38.91 27.27
C ALA A 998 14.53 39.77 28.43
N GLY A 999 13.92 39.16 29.46
CA GLY A 999 13.23 39.85 30.55
C GLY A 999 11.85 40.39 30.16
N CYS A 1000 11.14 39.71 29.26
CA CYS A 1000 9.84 40.14 28.73
C CYS A 1000 8.68 40.05 29.74
N GLY A 1001 8.89 39.42 30.90
CA GLY A 1001 8.13 39.71 32.12
C GLY A 1001 7.26 38.57 32.68
N ASN A 1002 7.44 37.35 32.18
CA ASN A 1002 6.78 36.15 32.68
C ASN A 1002 7.73 35.38 33.60
N ASP A 1003 7.29 35.01 34.82
CA ASP A 1003 8.02 34.10 35.73
C ASP A 1003 7.92 32.63 35.22
N ASP A 1004 8.25 32.37 33.95
CA ASP A 1004 8.08 31.08 33.31
C ASP A 1004 9.25 30.11 33.55
N PRO A 1005 9.01 28.79 33.50
CA PRO A 1005 10.06 27.80 33.65
C PRO A 1005 10.88 27.64 32.37
N ALA A 1006 12.21 27.51 32.52
CA ALA A 1006 13.12 27.15 31.43
C ALA A 1006 12.68 25.84 30.73
N PRO A 1007 12.96 25.67 29.42
CA PRO A 1007 12.70 24.42 28.72
C PRO A 1007 13.39 23.22 29.38
N PRO A 1008 12.73 22.04 29.45
CA PRO A 1008 13.29 20.86 30.08
C PRO A 1008 14.45 20.21 29.31
N MET A 1009 14.79 20.71 28.11
CA MET A 1009 15.95 20.30 27.30
C MET A 1009 17.29 20.70 27.94
N GLY A 1010 17.31 21.78 28.74
CA GLY A 1010 18.55 22.41 29.18
C GLY A 1010 19.11 23.33 28.09
N GLY A 1011 20.42 23.63 28.19
CA GLY A 1011 21.16 24.25 27.10
C GLY A 1011 20.80 25.69 26.72
N THR A 1012 21.19 26.06 25.50
CA THR A 1012 20.86 27.32 24.82
C THR A 1012 20.07 26.99 23.56
N TRP A 1013 18.91 27.63 23.38
CA TRP A 1013 17.92 27.26 22.36
C TRP A 1013 17.59 28.45 21.46
N ALA A 1014 17.14 28.19 20.24
CA ALA A 1014 16.51 29.21 19.40
C ALA A 1014 15.07 29.48 19.88
N ALA A 1015 14.66 30.74 19.87
CA ALA A 1015 13.52 31.22 20.62
C ALA A 1015 12.73 32.30 19.87
N VAL A 1016 11.43 32.31 20.09
CA VAL A 1016 10.58 33.47 19.84
C VAL A 1016 9.48 33.56 20.91
N ASP A 1017 9.24 34.77 21.43
CA ASP A 1017 8.28 35.03 22.50
C ASP A 1017 7.40 36.24 22.14
N SER A 1018 6.09 36.03 22.10
CA SER A 1018 5.09 37.03 21.71
C SER A 1018 4.74 38.04 22.79
N ASP A 1019 5.15 37.85 24.04
CA ASP A 1019 5.02 38.86 25.09
C ASP A 1019 6.10 39.94 25.00
N CYS A 1020 7.24 39.67 24.35
CA CYS A 1020 8.26 40.67 24.03
C CYS A 1020 7.72 41.79 23.10
N ALA A 1021 6.92 41.41 22.10
CA ALA A 1021 6.23 42.34 21.19
C ALA A 1021 5.12 43.18 21.87
N GLY A 1022 4.70 42.79 23.07
CA GLY A 1022 3.72 43.49 23.88
C GLY A 1022 2.25 43.19 23.55
N ASN A 1023 1.38 43.52 24.51
CA ASN A 1023 -0.01 43.08 24.52
C ASN A 1023 -0.85 43.68 23.37
N GLY A 1024 -1.16 42.84 22.37
CA GLY A 1024 -2.06 43.13 21.24
C GLY A 1024 -1.38 43.31 19.88
N THR A 1025 -0.05 43.30 19.84
CA THR A 1025 0.76 43.21 18.61
C THR A 1025 0.82 41.74 18.15
N GLY A 1026 0.89 41.49 16.85
CA GLY A 1026 0.87 40.14 16.29
C GLY A 1026 2.21 39.77 15.68
N LEU A 1027 2.88 38.77 16.26
CA LEU A 1027 4.12 38.20 15.73
C LEU A 1027 3.84 37.24 14.57
N SER A 1028 4.75 37.29 13.59
CA SER A 1028 4.81 36.43 12.41
C SER A 1028 6.27 36.31 11.98
N GLU A 1029 7.02 35.48 12.68
CA GLU A 1029 8.49 35.47 12.69
C GLU A 1029 9.05 34.17 12.11
N GLU A 1030 9.95 34.27 11.14
CA GLU A 1030 10.56 33.11 10.47
C GLU A 1030 12.02 32.94 10.87
N LEU A 1031 12.40 31.73 11.32
CA LEU A 1031 13.77 31.26 11.42
C LEU A 1031 14.01 30.25 10.30
N ILE A 1032 14.98 30.52 9.42
CA ILE A 1032 15.23 29.76 8.20
C ILE A 1032 16.66 29.23 8.18
N SER A 1033 16.83 27.93 7.92
CA SER A 1033 18.13 27.27 7.79
C SER A 1033 18.94 27.80 6.60
N PRO A 1034 20.27 27.57 6.56
CA PRO A 1034 21.02 27.63 5.31
C PRO A 1034 20.44 26.68 4.24
N ALA A 1035 20.75 26.93 2.97
CA ALA A 1035 20.51 25.95 1.90
C ALA A 1035 21.51 24.79 2.03
N LEU A 1036 20.98 23.57 2.05
CA LEU A 1036 21.69 22.32 2.28
C LEU A 1036 21.81 21.54 0.98
N ASP A 1037 22.98 20.96 0.74
CA ASP A 1037 23.25 20.08 -0.41
C ASP A 1037 23.10 18.63 0.05
N LEU A 1038 22.01 18.01 -0.39
CA LEU A 1038 21.57 16.65 -0.11
C LEU A 1038 21.62 15.77 -1.37
N THR A 1039 22.37 16.18 -2.40
CA THR A 1039 22.51 15.43 -3.68
C THR A 1039 23.05 14.01 -3.54
N ALA A 1040 23.67 13.70 -2.39
CA ALA A 1040 24.26 12.40 -2.11
C ALA A 1040 23.31 11.39 -1.44
N TYR A 1041 22.08 11.78 -1.10
CA TYR A 1041 21.19 11.00 -0.23
C TYR A 1041 19.86 10.66 -0.92
N SER A 1042 19.44 9.40 -0.78
CA SER A 1042 18.20 8.81 -1.30
C SER A 1042 16.99 9.07 -0.40
N ASP A 1043 17.27 9.33 0.86
CA ASP A 1043 16.38 9.36 2.00
C ASP A 1043 16.91 10.43 2.96
N VAL A 1044 16.01 11.14 3.63
CA VAL A 1044 16.34 12.31 4.46
C VAL A 1044 15.27 12.48 5.55
N THR A 1045 15.70 12.56 6.79
CA THR A 1045 14.86 12.82 7.96
C THR A 1045 15.21 14.19 8.54
N LEU A 1046 14.20 14.98 8.92
CA LEU A 1046 14.34 16.21 9.69
C LEU A 1046 13.98 15.91 11.15
N GLU A 1047 14.91 16.19 12.04
CA GLU A 1047 14.75 15.96 13.48
C GLU A 1047 15.06 17.23 14.27
N PHE A 1048 14.33 17.45 15.36
CA PHE A 1048 14.59 18.57 16.26
C PHE A 1048 13.86 18.41 17.60
N GLY A 1049 14.46 18.95 18.66
CA GLY A 1049 13.76 19.22 19.90
C GLY A 1049 12.93 20.51 19.77
N HIS A 1050 11.68 20.50 20.26
CA HIS A 1050 10.91 21.74 20.34
C HIS A 1050 10.03 21.82 21.59
N TRP A 1051 9.76 23.06 22.03
CA TRP A 1051 8.78 23.32 23.09
C TRP A 1051 7.95 24.55 22.75
N PHE A 1052 6.82 24.28 22.11
CA PHE A 1052 5.78 25.24 21.80
C PHE A 1052 4.76 25.31 22.95
N ARG A 1053 4.49 26.51 23.49
CA ARG A 1053 3.65 26.68 24.69
C ARG A 1053 2.73 27.90 24.58
N ARG A 1054 1.49 27.73 25.03
CA ARG A 1054 0.37 28.67 24.80
C ARG A 1054 -0.29 29.17 26.08
N ALA A 1055 -0.62 30.46 26.13
CA ALA A 1055 -1.52 31.07 27.09
C ALA A 1055 -2.94 30.42 27.09
N GLN A 1056 -3.44 30.03 28.27
CA GLN A 1056 -4.73 29.36 28.40
C GLN A 1056 -5.91 30.31 28.11
N GLY A 1057 -6.59 30.08 26.97
CA GLY A 1057 -7.78 30.83 26.55
C GLY A 1057 -7.63 31.62 25.26
N HIS A 1058 -6.43 31.62 24.67
CA HIS A 1058 -6.14 32.13 23.34
C HIS A 1058 -6.01 30.94 22.36
N GLN A 1059 -6.25 31.15 21.07
CA GLN A 1059 -6.38 30.06 20.08
C GLN A 1059 -5.89 30.42 18.67
N THR A 1060 -5.12 31.50 18.49
CA THR A 1060 -4.76 31.96 17.15
C THR A 1060 -3.31 31.72 16.75
N GLU A 1061 -2.40 31.53 17.70
CA GLU A 1061 -1.01 31.20 17.38
C GLU A 1061 -0.83 29.84 16.70
N VAL A 1062 0.20 29.77 15.85
CA VAL A 1062 0.64 28.58 15.13
C VAL A 1062 2.17 28.54 15.16
N ALA A 1063 2.73 27.42 15.58
CA ALA A 1063 4.11 27.04 15.35
C ALA A 1063 4.13 26.04 14.20
N GLN A 1064 4.68 26.40 13.05
CA GLN A 1064 4.75 25.50 11.88
C GLN A 1064 6.17 25.33 11.37
N VAL A 1065 6.46 24.14 10.84
CA VAL A 1065 7.72 23.80 10.19
C VAL A 1065 7.47 23.49 8.73
N ASP A 1066 8.13 24.23 7.86
CA ASP A 1066 8.04 24.10 6.42
C ASP A 1066 9.39 23.76 5.81
N VAL A 1067 9.38 23.02 4.71
CA VAL A 1067 10.57 22.70 3.92
C VAL A 1067 10.44 23.23 2.49
N ARG A 1068 11.57 23.49 1.83
CA ARG A 1068 11.59 23.76 0.38
C ARG A 1068 12.85 23.23 -0.27
N SER A 1069 12.76 22.95 -1.56
CA SER A 1069 13.89 22.61 -2.43
C SER A 1069 13.50 22.77 -3.90
N SER A 1070 14.39 22.39 -4.80
CA SER A 1070 14.08 22.20 -6.21
C SER A 1070 13.00 21.13 -6.49
N LEU A 1071 12.81 20.13 -5.61
CA LEU A 1071 11.70 19.16 -5.71
C LEU A 1071 10.34 19.78 -5.37
N THR A 1072 10.30 20.72 -4.41
CA THR A 1072 9.06 21.46 -4.08
C THR A 1072 8.75 22.60 -5.06
N GLY A 1073 9.45 22.67 -6.19
CA GLY A 1073 9.36 23.80 -7.13
C GLY A 1073 9.80 25.14 -6.50
N GLY A 1074 10.61 25.11 -5.44
CA GLY A 1074 11.00 26.26 -4.64
C GLY A 1074 9.92 26.83 -3.73
N GLN A 1075 8.76 26.17 -3.61
CA GLN A 1075 7.69 26.57 -2.66
C GLN A 1075 7.97 26.01 -1.26
N TRP A 1076 7.50 26.72 -0.23
CA TRP A 1076 7.45 26.19 1.13
C TRP A 1076 6.29 25.19 1.25
N VAL A 1077 6.59 23.97 1.68
CA VAL A 1077 5.64 22.88 1.95
C VAL A 1077 5.64 22.63 3.45
N ASN A 1078 4.48 22.64 4.08
CA ASN A 1078 4.37 22.37 5.51
C ASN A 1078 4.58 20.87 5.80
N VAL A 1079 5.41 20.55 6.81
CA VAL A 1079 5.72 19.18 7.23
C VAL A 1079 5.38 18.90 8.69
N ALA A 1080 5.25 19.94 9.53
CA ALA A 1080 4.66 19.83 10.85
C ALA A 1080 3.96 21.13 11.27
N LEU A 1081 2.94 21.02 12.11
CA LEU A 1081 2.15 22.16 12.58
C LEU A 1081 1.57 21.90 13.97
N TRP A 1082 1.89 22.80 14.91
CA TRP A 1082 1.27 22.86 16.23
C TRP A 1082 0.39 24.09 16.35
N SER A 1083 -0.90 23.84 16.58
CA SER A 1083 -1.90 24.86 16.89
C SER A 1083 -2.94 24.27 17.85
N GLY A 1084 -3.75 25.11 18.52
CA GLY A 1084 -4.85 24.63 19.36
C GLY A 1084 -4.47 24.01 20.73
N ALA A 1085 -3.24 23.52 20.91
CA ALA A 1085 -2.69 23.06 22.18
C ALA A 1085 -1.17 23.33 22.28
N SER A 1086 -0.63 23.38 23.50
CA SER A 1086 0.82 23.36 23.70
C SER A 1086 1.38 21.97 23.41
N SER A 1087 2.62 21.91 22.90
CA SER A 1087 3.39 20.67 22.83
C SER A 1087 3.47 19.98 24.21
N LYS A 1088 3.46 18.65 24.22
CA LYS A 1088 3.85 17.87 25.40
C LYS A 1088 5.35 18.13 25.66
N ASN A 1089 5.80 17.99 26.92
CA ASN A 1089 7.16 18.38 27.36
C ASN A 1089 8.27 17.99 26.35
N SER A 1090 9.12 18.95 25.95
CA SER A 1090 10.28 18.77 25.05
C SER A 1090 10.12 17.60 24.08
N ALA A 1091 9.18 17.75 23.13
CA ALA A 1091 9.00 16.74 22.11
C ALA A 1091 10.24 16.73 21.22
N HIS A 1092 10.78 15.52 21.01
CA HIS A 1092 11.67 15.24 19.90
C HIS A 1092 10.76 14.89 18.72
N GLU A 1093 10.84 15.68 17.67
CA GLU A 1093 10.11 15.47 16.43
C GLU A 1093 11.08 14.88 15.42
N SER A 1094 10.65 13.84 14.70
CA SER A 1094 11.41 13.17 13.64
C SER A 1094 10.47 12.96 12.46
N ILE A 1095 10.84 13.50 11.29
CA ILE A 1095 9.95 13.69 10.15
C ILE A 1095 10.69 13.23 8.89
N ASP A 1096 10.17 12.22 8.20
CA ASP A 1096 10.65 11.87 6.86
C ASP A 1096 10.34 13.01 5.88
N VAL A 1097 11.40 13.59 5.31
CA VAL A 1097 11.35 14.66 4.30
C VAL A 1097 11.96 14.22 2.98
N SER A 1098 12.24 12.93 2.79
CA SER A 1098 12.90 12.34 1.61
C SER A 1098 12.29 12.83 0.29
N ALA A 1099 10.96 12.73 0.15
CA ALA A 1099 10.21 13.19 -1.02
C ALA A 1099 10.37 14.68 -1.36
N HIS A 1100 10.82 15.49 -0.39
CA HIS A 1100 11.00 16.94 -0.51
C HIS A 1100 12.48 17.35 -0.53
N ALA A 1101 13.42 16.44 -0.24
CA ALA A 1101 14.80 16.77 0.13
C ALA A 1101 15.86 15.94 -0.60
N ALA A 1102 15.62 14.63 -0.79
CA ALA A 1102 16.58 13.69 -1.34
C ALA A 1102 17.06 14.11 -2.74
N GLY A 1103 18.37 14.03 -2.99
CA GLY A 1103 18.95 14.39 -4.28
C GLY A 1103 19.00 15.89 -4.63
N THR A 1104 18.64 16.81 -3.73
CA THR A 1104 18.58 18.26 -4.02
C THR A 1104 19.80 19.06 -3.53
N THR A 1105 20.14 20.18 -4.19
CA THR A 1105 21.27 21.07 -3.78
C THR A 1105 20.86 22.26 -2.91
N ASP A 1106 19.55 22.44 -2.71
CA ASP A 1106 18.95 23.70 -2.27
C ASP A 1106 17.88 23.52 -1.18
N PHE A 1107 17.95 22.42 -0.42
CA PHE A 1107 16.99 22.12 0.64
C PHE A 1107 17.10 23.14 1.80
N GLN A 1108 15.97 23.64 2.28
CA GLN A 1108 15.90 24.53 3.45
C GLN A 1108 14.72 24.15 4.32
N VAL A 1109 14.88 24.37 5.63
CA VAL A 1109 13.84 24.25 6.65
C VAL A 1109 13.53 25.63 7.22
N ARG A 1110 12.26 25.87 7.55
CA ARG A 1110 11.77 27.09 8.19
C ARG A 1110 10.92 26.74 9.40
N TRP A 1111 11.24 27.32 10.55
CA TRP A 1111 10.38 27.40 11.73
C TRP A 1111 9.67 28.75 11.70
N PHE A 1112 8.36 28.74 11.49
CA PHE A 1112 7.55 29.95 11.35
C PHE A 1112 6.53 30.01 12.48
N TYR A 1113 6.71 30.97 13.38
CA TYR A 1113 5.80 31.26 14.47
C TYR A 1113 4.91 32.42 14.08
N HIS A 1114 3.59 32.21 13.96
CA HIS A 1114 2.72 33.26 13.45
C HIS A 1114 1.35 33.34 14.13
N ASN A 1115 0.69 34.47 13.91
CA ASN A 1115 -0.60 34.85 14.51
C ASN A 1115 -0.58 35.01 16.05
N ALA A 1116 0.59 34.92 16.69
CA ALA A 1116 0.74 35.00 18.14
C ALA A 1116 0.60 36.43 18.68
N LYS A 1117 -0.19 36.62 19.74
CA LYS A 1117 -0.60 37.93 20.27
C LYS A 1117 -0.63 37.95 21.81
N GLY A 1118 0.55 37.94 22.43
CA GLY A 1118 0.69 37.69 23.87
C GLY A 1118 0.16 36.29 24.23
N GLU A 1119 0.59 35.30 23.45
CA GLU A 1119 0.17 33.90 23.55
C GLU A 1119 1.29 33.00 24.13
N TRP A 1120 2.40 33.59 24.61
CA TRP A 1120 3.65 32.97 25.08
C TRP A 1120 4.66 32.70 23.93
N TYR A 1121 5.22 31.49 23.80
CA TYR A 1121 6.52 31.28 23.15
C TYR A 1121 6.67 29.94 22.43
N TRP A 1122 7.65 29.89 21.53
CA TRP A 1122 8.18 28.66 20.92
C TRP A 1122 9.70 28.60 21.03
N PHE A 1123 10.21 27.48 21.53
CA PHE A 1123 11.64 27.13 21.50
C PHE A 1123 11.91 25.97 20.53
N VAL A 1124 13.05 26.03 19.86
CA VAL A 1124 13.58 25.03 18.91
C VAL A 1124 15.05 24.79 19.25
N ASP A 1125 15.46 23.52 19.26
CA ASP A 1125 16.78 23.09 19.69
C ASP A 1125 17.18 21.76 19.00
N ASN A 1126 18.47 21.40 19.01
CA ASN A 1126 19.01 20.14 18.49
C ASN A 1126 18.49 19.80 17.07
N VAL A 1127 18.55 20.74 16.14
CA VAL A 1127 18.10 20.54 14.76
C VAL A 1127 19.09 19.64 14.03
N VAL A 1128 18.63 18.52 13.50
CA VAL A 1128 19.42 17.56 12.71
C VAL A 1128 18.69 17.29 11.38
N ILE A 1129 19.43 17.27 10.28
CA ILE A 1129 18.99 16.61 9.05
C ILE A 1129 19.76 15.30 8.96
N SER A 1130 19.13 14.22 9.40
CA SER A 1130 19.67 12.88 9.33
C SER A 1130 19.30 12.20 8.01
N HIS A 1131 19.97 11.10 7.71
CA HIS A 1131 19.67 10.20 6.60
C HIS A 1131 20.32 8.84 6.89
N SER A 1132 19.76 7.78 6.35
CA SER A 1132 20.40 6.47 6.32
C SER A 1132 21.42 6.42 5.18
N VAL A 1133 22.67 6.73 5.49
CA VAL A 1133 23.77 6.11 4.73
C VAL A 1133 23.86 4.66 5.20
N PRO A 1134 24.26 3.71 4.34
CA PRO A 1134 25.09 2.60 4.78
C PRO A 1134 26.21 3.13 5.68
N GLY A 1135 26.07 2.92 6.99
CA GLY A 1135 26.84 3.65 7.99
C GLY A 1135 28.34 3.47 7.79
N GLY A 1136 29.10 4.53 8.07
CA GLY A 1136 30.56 4.43 8.08
C GLY A 1136 30.99 3.35 9.06
N CYS A 1137 31.80 2.38 8.62
CA CYS A 1137 32.25 1.33 9.50
C CYS A 1137 33.29 1.82 10.50
N ASP A 1138 33.25 1.25 11.70
CA ASP A 1138 34.50 1.00 12.42
C ASP A 1138 35.21 -0.15 11.68
N MET A 1139 36.06 0.25 10.72
CA MET A 1139 37.04 -0.59 10.02
C MET A 1139 38.35 0.21 9.87
N ALA A 1140 39.35 -0.15 10.66
CA ALA A 1140 40.70 0.37 10.62
C ALA A 1140 41.53 -0.23 9.47
N VAL A 1141 41.21 0.14 8.22
CA VAL A 1141 41.91 -0.32 7.00
C VAL A 1141 43.44 -0.32 7.19
N CYS A 1142 44.04 -1.51 7.10
CA CYS A 1142 45.46 -1.78 7.34
C CYS A 1142 46.43 -0.84 6.59
N ALA A 1143 46.81 0.27 7.23
CA ALA A 1143 47.61 1.31 6.61
C ALA A 1143 49.09 0.90 6.43
N PRO A 1144 49.70 1.13 5.26
CA PRO A 1144 51.13 0.85 5.07
C PRO A 1144 51.99 1.78 5.94
N PRO A 1145 53.12 1.28 6.50
CA PRO A 1145 53.87 2.00 7.53
C PRO A 1145 54.40 3.36 7.05
N ALA A 1146 54.08 4.40 7.81
CA ALA A 1146 54.38 5.79 7.46
C ALA A 1146 55.88 6.01 7.17
N GLY A 1147 56.18 6.40 5.93
CA GLY A 1147 57.53 6.73 5.49
C GLY A 1147 58.07 7.95 6.25
N GLY A 1148 59.14 7.74 7.03
CA GLY A 1148 59.74 8.78 7.86
C GLY A 1148 60.15 10.03 7.05
N SER A 1149 59.82 11.21 7.58
CA SER A 1149 60.11 12.50 6.94
C SER A 1149 61.62 12.67 6.65
N PRO A 1150 62.03 13.08 5.43
CA PRO A 1150 63.41 13.49 5.18
C PRO A 1150 63.74 14.75 6.01
N PRO A 1151 65.00 14.92 6.45
CA PRO A 1151 65.39 16.09 7.25
C PRO A 1151 65.29 17.40 6.45
N PRO A 1152 65.11 18.55 7.13
CA PRO A 1152 64.86 19.83 6.47
C PRO A 1152 66.05 20.26 5.59
N ILE A 1153 65.75 20.65 4.35
CA ILE A 1153 66.71 21.28 3.44
C ILE A 1153 66.94 22.72 3.91
N PRO A 1154 68.18 23.14 4.19
CA PRO A 1154 68.46 24.46 4.73
C PRO A 1154 68.36 25.58 3.69
N ASP A 1155 67.98 26.76 4.18
CA ASP A 1155 67.74 27.97 3.39
C ASP A 1155 68.99 28.42 2.59
N GLY A 1156 68.84 28.45 1.27
CA GLY A 1156 69.90 28.76 0.31
C GLY A 1156 69.81 30.20 -0.19
N SER A 1157 70.59 31.11 0.42
CA SER A 1157 70.64 32.53 0.08
C SER A 1157 70.78 32.80 -1.42
N GLY A 1158 69.92 33.67 -1.97
CA GLY A 1158 69.67 33.81 -3.40
C GLY A 1158 70.78 34.45 -4.28
N GLY A 1159 70.53 34.47 -5.59
CA GLY A 1159 71.49 35.01 -6.58
C GLY A 1159 71.04 35.02 -8.04
N GLY A 1160 69.99 35.78 -8.36
CA GLY A 1160 69.70 36.47 -9.65
C GLY A 1160 69.88 35.78 -11.02
N GLN A 1161 68.79 35.75 -11.78
CA GLN A 1161 68.68 36.52 -13.04
C GLN A 1161 67.23 36.96 -13.30
#